data_AF-Q39WI9-F1
#
_entry.id   AF-Q39WI9-F1
#
_cell.length_a   1.000
_cell.length_b   1.000
_cell.length_c   1.000
_cell.angle_alpha   90.00
_cell.angle_beta   90.00
_cell.angle_gamma   90.00
#
_symmetry.space_group_name_H-M   'P 1'
#
loop_
_entity.id
_entity.type
_entity.pdbx_description
1 polymer ?
#
loop_
_entity_poly.entity_id
_entity_poly.type
_entity_poly.pdbx_seq_one_letter_code
_entity_poly.pdbx_strand_id
1 'polypeptide(L)'
;MKVFLRKPNRTGLRNQHPASGASLPQGASSKQVRLILRGDLRQGMVLRKKTAAKKTVFYQLVLDEIAGEEKSVSESGGINLFPERLRFFNKLKDLCEAVDAGDAKEIASQVPEFIKEDPPVNAPYVIFDTVFRELVARMAVQGRHGEALKLQEWFLGRKKKEQTYTSPWRKYAEEAYLAETVVERATAFLESAGADGALGALDGFIEALRWLRDRYAALDMDAVKEDARNNAEIATFGGSLMPSIRHTLSGYYGQLVELMKAAATGTQKAFQAVLDLAVADLEKGKGGRLGEAKERLARLQGVVMPEGKMEEGKRIPGLRVEVTKSVFSEKKGRHLDIFLEGKAAEKRSIGIEYYEREMGGTFAEEKELPLGRILQVRRKQIEVLELLYGEARDKTGAVTAEAKENRELIEQSLKGRMRLHNNDDWRTFLLAKFRALEPQVGREKAFAKVIDLLRFYLLAFTTHTPYNIEDFGVNYLNRTFPRALTGQLIHDCGVYAIRIAYILSLVRTELDLEFRFVRLPLHVGLVITGTGLPAYVVHNDQFIPVSQAEMADLRKQWRETDAMGDPRKPAPLDERQFLGEVSASQFVPNVDIPFRIIDLPPPKGKPAEIKDQLWKLYTRRVAPAELFSAAIGNPGSPHYQFDLKYLELLKMYKEWFNETYVPFWNAEGRGIWLKHRDAIRKAHARLQAAAGGTGQAEAENEYQKTIAPYRQALDVAFQKVENGRGKLIVLQVEISTYLAEHPEVLAKGARVSPYQRLDLGGWVTAWFWRYLSELLNGAAVEPPFAPEDSFLWPID
;
A
#
# COMPACT_ATOMS: atom_id res chain seq x y z
N MET A 1 47.84 -0.67 -25.40
CA MET A 1 48.47 0.04 -26.53
C MET A 1 47.55 1.19 -26.94
N LYS A 2 47.99 2.44 -26.77
CA LYS A 2 47.24 3.67 -27.09
C LYS A 2 47.26 3.91 -28.60
N VAL A 3 46.13 4.22 -29.24
CA VAL A 3 46.05 5.15 -30.38
C VAL A 3 44.67 5.85 -30.39
N PHE A 4 44.71 7.18 -30.37
CA PHE A 4 43.63 8.15 -30.63
C PHE A 4 43.28 8.21 -32.13
N LEU A 5 42.07 8.65 -32.51
CA LEU A 5 41.75 9.53 -33.66
C LEU A 5 40.22 9.73 -33.71
N ARG A 6 39.69 10.90 -33.29
CA ARG A 6 39.25 12.08 -34.09
C ARG A 6 38.10 11.84 -35.09
N LYS A 7 37.02 12.63 -34.86
CA LYS A 7 35.85 12.89 -35.71
C LYS A 7 36.20 13.41 -37.12
N PRO A 8 35.22 13.38 -38.04
CA PRO A 8 34.95 14.55 -38.87
C PRO A 8 33.48 14.99 -38.87
N ASN A 9 33.30 16.32 -38.99
CA ASN A 9 32.08 17.00 -39.42
C ASN A 9 31.98 16.99 -40.96
N ARG A 10 30.75 16.98 -41.52
CA ARG A 10 30.30 17.82 -42.67
C ARG A 10 28.83 17.50 -43.03
N THR A 11 27.91 18.45 -42.80
CA THR A 11 27.26 19.34 -43.78
C THR A 11 26.26 18.69 -44.75
N GLY A 12 24.97 18.88 -44.45
CA GLY A 12 23.90 19.44 -45.29
C GLY A 12 23.59 18.88 -46.68
N LEU A 13 22.30 18.58 -46.93
CA LEU A 13 21.55 19.05 -48.09
C LEU A 13 20.03 18.85 -47.91
N ARG A 14 19.29 19.89 -48.29
CA ARG A 14 17.82 20.00 -48.41
C ARG A 14 17.29 19.12 -49.55
N ASN A 15 16.06 18.62 -49.43
CA ASN A 15 15.10 18.61 -50.54
C ASN A 15 13.65 18.66 -50.05
N GLN A 16 12.83 19.29 -50.88
CA GLN A 16 11.47 19.79 -50.62
C GLN A 16 10.38 18.75 -50.91
N HIS A 17 9.24 18.96 -50.22
CA HIS A 17 7.85 18.43 -50.30
C HIS A 17 7.26 18.12 -51.71
N PRO A 18 6.07 17.44 -51.86
CA PRO A 18 4.87 17.58 -51.01
C PRO A 18 3.91 16.37 -50.77
N ALA A 19 3.11 16.56 -49.71
CA ALA A 19 1.69 16.23 -49.48
C ALA A 19 1.07 14.90 -49.99
N SER A 20 0.59 14.08 -49.06
CA SER A 20 -0.85 13.80 -48.85
C SER A 20 -1.04 12.73 -47.75
N GLY A 21 -2.09 12.87 -46.93
CA GLY A 21 -2.52 11.84 -45.97
C GLY A 21 -2.46 12.27 -44.50
N ALA A 22 -3.27 13.25 -44.12
CA ALA A 22 -3.55 13.53 -42.71
C ALA A 22 -4.32 12.36 -42.09
N SER A 23 -3.69 11.64 -41.17
CA SER A 23 -4.38 10.87 -40.13
C SER A 23 -3.86 11.37 -38.78
N LEU A 24 -4.80 11.74 -37.91
CA LEU A 24 -4.58 12.30 -36.58
C LEU A 24 -3.85 11.30 -35.67
N PRO A 25 -2.79 11.68 -34.94
CA PRO A 25 -2.40 10.94 -33.75
C PRO A 25 -3.30 11.37 -32.59
N GLN A 26 -4.27 10.52 -32.25
CA GLN A 26 -4.80 10.46 -30.90
C GLN A 26 -3.66 10.11 -29.93
N GLY A 27 -3.54 10.85 -28.83
CA GLY A 27 -2.70 10.44 -27.70
C GLY A 27 -1.73 11.51 -27.19
N ALA A 28 -2.26 12.62 -26.66
CA ALA A 28 -1.52 13.36 -25.64
C ALA A 28 -1.43 12.45 -24.40
N SER A 29 -0.26 11.83 -24.18
CA SER A 29 -0.08 10.93 -23.04
C SER A 29 -0.24 11.70 -21.73
N SER A 30 -0.92 11.08 -20.75
CA SER A 30 -1.05 11.56 -19.37
C SER A 30 0.29 11.92 -18.69
N LYS A 31 1.40 11.48 -19.27
CA LYS A 31 2.78 11.71 -18.84
C LYS A 31 3.25 13.16 -19.00
N GLN A 32 2.87 13.85 -20.08
CA GLN A 32 3.27 15.26 -20.30
C GLN A 32 2.54 16.23 -19.36
N VAL A 33 1.26 15.98 -19.08
CA VAL A 33 0.48 16.76 -18.10
C VAL A 33 1.00 16.54 -16.67
N ARG A 34 1.39 15.30 -16.31
CA ARG A 34 2.06 15.00 -15.03
C ARG A 34 3.41 15.70 -14.87
N LEU A 35 4.20 15.83 -15.94
CA LEU A 35 5.53 16.44 -15.86
C LEU A 35 5.45 17.97 -15.64
N ILE A 36 4.47 18.63 -16.27
CA ILE A 36 4.22 20.06 -16.12
C ILE A 36 3.72 20.37 -14.70
N LEU A 37 2.76 19.60 -14.17
CA LEU A 37 2.26 19.76 -12.80
C LEU A 37 3.34 19.47 -11.73
N ARG A 38 4.20 18.46 -11.94
CA ARG A 38 5.34 18.17 -11.03
C ARG A 38 6.43 19.24 -11.07
N GLY A 39 6.63 19.89 -12.22
CA GLY A 39 7.61 20.97 -12.39
C GLY A 39 7.26 22.21 -11.58
N ASP A 40 6.00 22.65 -11.65
CA ASP A 40 5.50 23.84 -10.94
C ASP A 40 5.40 23.62 -9.41
N LEU A 41 4.99 22.42 -8.96
CA LEU A 41 4.97 22.09 -7.53
C LEU A 41 6.39 22.03 -6.92
N ARG A 42 7.39 21.54 -7.67
CA ARG A 42 8.79 21.53 -7.20
C ARG A 42 9.39 22.93 -7.15
N GLN A 43 9.00 23.85 -8.04
CA GLN A 43 9.47 25.24 -7.99
C GLN A 43 8.81 26.05 -6.85
N GLY A 44 7.58 25.72 -6.46
CA GLY A 44 6.93 26.28 -5.26
C GLY A 44 7.55 25.79 -3.93
N MET A 45 8.11 24.57 -3.91
CA MET A 45 8.69 23.93 -2.71
C MET A 45 10.22 24.16 -2.52
N VAL A 46 10.84 25.10 -3.25
CA VAL A 46 12.28 25.37 -3.06
C VAL A 46 12.53 26.16 -1.77
N LEU A 47 12.99 25.43 -0.76
CA LEU A 47 13.66 25.83 0.48
C LEU A 47 14.24 27.27 0.49
N ARG A 48 13.55 28.18 1.18
CA ARG A 48 14.19 29.38 1.74
C ARG A 48 15.21 28.93 2.80
N LYS A 49 16.50 29.21 2.56
CA LYS A 49 17.58 29.03 3.54
C LYS A 49 17.22 29.78 4.83
N LYS A 50 17.07 29.04 5.94
CA LYS A 50 16.86 29.58 7.28
C LYS A 50 18.14 30.26 7.77
N THR A 51 18.23 31.59 7.67
CA THR A 51 18.83 32.38 8.75
C THR A 51 17.92 32.27 9.97
N ALA A 52 18.48 32.31 11.19
CA ALA A 52 17.69 32.30 12.42
C ALA A 52 16.85 33.57 12.50
N ALA A 53 15.68 33.56 11.85
CA ALA A 53 14.71 34.63 11.91
C ALA A 53 14.19 34.70 13.34
N LYS A 54 14.12 35.92 13.89
CA LYS A 54 13.35 36.21 15.11
C LYS A 54 12.00 35.50 14.97
N LYS A 55 11.59 34.75 15.99
CA LYS A 55 10.32 34.01 16.00
C LYS A 55 9.18 35.03 16.06
N THR A 56 8.76 35.54 14.90
CA THR A 56 7.63 36.45 14.78
C THR A 56 6.33 35.66 14.78
N VAL A 57 5.29 36.19 15.43
CA VAL A 57 3.94 35.63 15.35
C VAL A 57 3.38 35.77 13.93
N PHE A 58 2.46 34.90 13.52
CA PHE A 58 1.98 34.90 12.12
C PHE A 58 1.14 36.12 11.76
N TYR A 59 0.60 36.80 12.76
CA TYR A 59 -0.20 38.01 12.64
C TYR A 59 0.63 39.27 12.94
N GLN A 60 1.96 39.23 12.79
CA GLN A 60 2.82 40.39 13.02
C GLN A 60 2.37 41.61 12.21
N LEU A 61 1.90 41.43 10.98
CA LEU A 61 1.35 42.53 10.17
C LEU A 61 0.15 43.21 10.82
N VAL A 62 -0.67 42.47 11.58
CA VAL A 62 -1.80 43.05 12.33
C VAL A 62 -1.27 43.89 13.49
N LEU A 63 -0.23 43.41 14.19
CA LEU A 63 0.41 44.17 15.27
C LEU A 63 1.08 45.45 14.75
N ASP A 64 1.72 45.37 13.57
CA ASP A 64 2.37 46.50 12.95
C ASP A 64 1.36 47.58 12.54
N GLU A 65 0.17 47.19 12.04
CA GLU A 65 -0.92 48.13 11.77
C GLU A 65 -1.50 48.74 13.05
N ILE A 66 -1.72 47.94 14.10
CA ILE A 66 -2.19 48.46 15.39
C ILE A 66 -1.21 49.52 15.90
N ALA A 67 0.10 49.23 15.88
CA ALA A 67 1.13 50.16 16.32
C ALA A 67 1.20 51.42 15.43
N GLY A 68 1.01 51.27 14.12
CA GLY A 68 0.94 52.39 13.18
C GLY A 68 -0.25 53.31 13.43
N GLU A 69 -1.43 52.74 13.68
CA GLU A 69 -2.65 53.49 14.01
C GLU A 69 -2.51 54.17 15.38
N GLU A 70 -2.04 53.47 16.41
CA GLU A 70 -1.80 54.05 17.74
C GLU A 70 -0.80 55.24 17.69
N LYS A 71 0.25 55.11 16.87
CA LYS A 71 1.19 56.19 16.63
C LYS A 71 0.52 57.39 15.95
N SER A 72 -0.30 57.15 14.93
CA SER A 72 -1.06 58.19 14.23
C SER A 72 -2.01 58.95 15.16
N VAL A 73 -2.69 58.24 16.07
CA VAL A 73 -3.54 58.84 17.12
C VAL A 73 -2.71 59.73 18.05
N SER A 74 -1.53 59.25 18.48
CA SER A 74 -0.62 60.02 19.33
C SER A 74 -0.10 61.27 18.63
N GLU A 75 0.28 61.18 17.36
CA GLU A 75 0.78 62.31 16.56
C GLU A 75 -0.32 63.34 16.23
N SER A 76 -1.58 62.91 16.17
CA SER A 76 -2.76 63.75 15.94
C SER A 76 -3.33 64.39 17.22
N GLY A 77 -2.56 64.42 18.32
CA GLY A 77 -2.99 65.02 19.59
C GLY A 77 -4.10 64.24 20.31
N GLY A 78 -4.18 62.92 20.11
CA GLY A 78 -5.19 62.05 20.72
C GLY A 78 -6.50 61.94 19.94
N ILE A 79 -6.63 62.65 18.81
CA ILE A 79 -7.79 62.52 17.93
C ILE A 79 -7.60 61.29 17.05
N ASN A 80 -8.39 60.26 17.28
CA ASN A 80 -8.44 59.11 16.39
C ASN A 80 -9.34 59.44 15.20
N LEU A 81 -8.72 59.67 14.04
CA LEU A 81 -9.43 59.98 12.79
C LEU A 81 -10.16 58.75 12.21
N PHE A 82 -9.79 57.54 12.62
CA PHE A 82 -10.34 56.26 12.12
C PHE A 82 -10.51 55.22 13.24
N PRO A 83 -11.35 55.47 14.27
CA PRO A 83 -11.51 54.57 15.42
C PRO A 83 -11.97 53.16 15.04
N GLU A 84 -12.69 53.02 13.93
CA GLU A 84 -13.08 51.75 13.33
C GLU A 84 -11.90 50.89 12.86
N ARG A 85 -10.79 51.50 12.41
CA ARG A 85 -9.58 50.75 11.98
C ARG A 85 -8.93 50.03 13.14
N LEU A 86 -8.66 50.78 14.21
CA LEU A 86 -8.03 50.23 15.41
C LEU A 86 -8.93 49.16 16.06
N ARG A 87 -10.26 49.38 16.09
CA ARG A 87 -11.22 48.37 16.57
C ARG A 87 -11.18 47.08 15.74
N PHE A 88 -11.18 47.20 14.42
CA PHE A 88 -11.13 46.04 13.52
C PHE A 88 -9.85 45.22 13.70
N PHE A 89 -8.67 45.88 13.71
CA PHE A 89 -7.41 45.16 13.85
C PHE A 89 -7.22 44.56 15.25
N ASN A 90 -7.72 45.19 16.31
CA ASN A 90 -7.72 44.58 17.65
C ASN A 90 -8.57 43.31 17.69
N LYS A 91 -9.78 43.31 17.10
CA LYS A 91 -10.59 42.09 17.00
C LYS A 91 -9.92 41.01 16.15
N LEU A 92 -9.23 41.38 15.07
CA LEU A 92 -8.47 40.44 14.25
C LEU A 92 -7.29 39.85 15.04
N LYS A 93 -6.56 40.68 15.80
CA LYS A 93 -5.49 40.25 16.70
C LYS A 93 -6.00 39.24 17.72
N ASP A 94 -7.12 39.53 18.39
CA ASP A 94 -7.68 38.64 19.41
C ASP A 94 -8.07 37.28 18.80
N LEU A 95 -8.61 37.28 17.57
CA LEU A 95 -8.91 36.05 16.83
C LEU A 95 -7.64 35.30 16.42
N CYS A 96 -6.61 36.00 15.98
CA CYS A 96 -5.32 35.40 15.68
C CYS A 96 -4.68 34.78 16.93
N GLU A 97 -4.79 35.42 18.10
CA GLU A 97 -4.30 34.91 19.38
C GLU A 97 -5.07 33.66 19.82
N ALA A 98 -6.39 33.67 19.72
CA ALA A 98 -7.23 32.51 20.00
C ALA A 98 -6.88 31.30 19.11
N VAL A 99 -6.65 31.54 17.81
CA VAL A 99 -6.23 30.49 16.86
C VAL A 99 -4.79 30.04 17.13
N ASP A 100 -3.85 30.92 17.46
CA ASP A 100 -2.47 30.50 17.79
C ASP A 100 -2.43 29.66 19.07
N ALA A 101 -3.27 29.98 20.06
CA ALA A 101 -3.44 29.22 21.29
C ALA A 101 -4.23 27.91 21.10
N GLY A 102 -4.99 27.78 20.00
CA GLY A 102 -5.89 26.65 19.77
C GLY A 102 -7.10 26.63 20.70
N ASP A 103 -7.53 27.80 21.22
CA ASP A 103 -8.67 27.90 22.13
C ASP A 103 -9.98 27.72 21.37
N ALA A 104 -10.49 26.49 21.41
CA ALA A 104 -11.73 26.07 20.77
C ALA A 104 -12.92 26.97 21.08
N LYS A 105 -13.06 27.36 22.35
CA LYS A 105 -14.22 28.09 22.85
C LYS A 105 -14.14 29.54 22.39
N GLU A 106 -12.95 30.12 22.50
CA GLU A 106 -12.71 31.49 22.09
C GLU A 106 -12.90 31.66 20.58
N ILE A 107 -12.31 30.77 19.76
CA ILE A 107 -12.49 30.77 18.29
C ILE A 107 -13.98 30.70 17.91
N ALA A 108 -14.74 29.79 18.52
CA ALA A 108 -16.16 29.62 18.23
C ALA A 108 -16.99 30.87 18.59
N SER A 109 -16.58 31.63 19.61
CA SER A 109 -17.24 32.87 20.00
C SER A 109 -16.80 34.08 19.15
N GLN A 110 -15.52 34.17 18.80
CA GLN A 110 -14.95 35.33 18.14
C GLN A 110 -15.21 35.35 16.64
N VAL A 111 -15.25 34.20 15.95
CA VAL A 111 -15.50 34.17 14.49
C VAL A 111 -16.85 34.81 14.12
N PRO A 112 -17.99 34.45 14.76
CA PRO A 112 -19.28 35.11 14.50
C PRO A 112 -19.28 36.62 14.82
N GLU A 113 -18.53 37.05 15.83
CA GLU A 113 -18.41 38.47 16.20
C GLU A 113 -17.52 39.25 15.23
N PHE A 114 -16.48 38.60 14.70
CA PHE A 114 -15.55 39.20 13.75
C PHE A 114 -16.21 39.41 12.37
N ILE A 115 -16.95 38.42 11.86
CA ILE A 115 -17.60 38.52 10.54
C ILE A 115 -18.69 39.61 10.46
N LYS A 116 -19.16 40.11 11.61
CA LYS A 116 -20.09 41.25 11.68
C LYS A 116 -19.40 42.61 11.46
N GLU A 117 -18.07 42.67 11.60
CA GLU A 117 -17.32 43.91 11.39
C GLU A 117 -17.12 44.16 9.89
N ASP A 118 -17.16 45.43 9.50
CA ASP A 118 -16.77 45.87 8.17
C ASP A 118 -15.25 46.11 8.15
N PRO A 119 -14.50 45.55 7.17
CA PRO A 119 -13.12 45.92 6.99
C PRO A 119 -13.04 47.42 6.66
N PRO A 120 -12.10 48.16 7.25
CA PRO A 120 -12.02 49.59 7.02
C PRO A 120 -11.56 49.91 5.59
N VAL A 121 -12.01 51.05 5.08
CA VAL A 121 -11.64 51.55 3.75
C VAL A 121 -10.11 51.69 3.67
N ASN A 122 -9.49 51.09 2.65
CA ASN A 122 -8.04 51.02 2.44
C ASN A 122 -7.24 50.14 3.41
N ALA A 123 -7.86 49.20 4.13
CA ALA A 123 -7.05 48.24 4.89
C ALA A 123 -6.06 47.48 3.97
N PRO A 124 -4.83 47.20 4.45
CA PRO A 124 -3.78 46.68 3.59
C PRO A 124 -4.16 45.34 2.96
N TYR A 125 -4.13 45.28 1.63
CA TYR A 125 -4.40 44.06 0.86
C TYR A 125 -3.54 42.86 1.33
N VAL A 126 -2.33 43.12 1.82
CA VAL A 126 -1.40 42.09 2.30
C VAL A 126 -1.91 41.40 3.58
N ILE A 127 -2.58 42.11 4.48
CA ILE A 127 -3.21 41.51 5.67
C ILE A 127 -4.35 40.61 5.26
N PHE A 128 -5.17 41.09 4.33
CA PHE A 128 -6.25 40.31 3.73
C PHE A 128 -5.75 39.05 3.05
N ASP A 129 -4.69 39.10 2.24
CA ASP A 129 -4.24 37.91 1.51
C ASP A 129 -3.42 36.94 2.36
N THR A 130 -2.57 37.43 3.26
CA THR A 130 -1.60 36.59 4.00
C THR A 130 -2.13 36.15 5.35
N VAL A 131 -2.60 37.09 6.19
CA VAL A 131 -2.99 36.79 7.58
C VAL A 131 -4.28 35.97 7.60
N PHE A 132 -5.27 36.32 6.79
CA PHE A 132 -6.54 35.56 6.75
C PHE A 132 -6.37 34.15 6.19
N ARG A 133 -5.56 33.95 5.14
CA ARG A 133 -5.30 32.59 4.63
C ARG A 133 -4.62 31.73 5.68
N GLU A 134 -3.61 32.26 6.36
CA GLU A 134 -2.93 31.56 7.45
C GLU A 134 -3.87 31.28 8.63
N LEU A 135 -4.74 32.23 8.98
CA LEU A 135 -5.75 32.08 10.03
C LEU A 135 -6.73 30.95 9.71
N VAL A 136 -7.31 30.95 8.50
CA VAL A 136 -8.22 29.90 8.02
C VAL A 136 -7.51 28.54 7.95
N ALA A 137 -6.28 28.50 7.44
CA ALA A 137 -5.50 27.27 7.34
C ALA A 137 -5.20 26.67 8.72
N ARG A 138 -4.85 27.51 9.71
CA ARG A 138 -4.64 27.10 11.11
C ARG A 138 -5.91 26.54 11.74
N MET A 139 -7.04 27.21 11.55
CA MET A 139 -8.34 26.69 12.02
C MET A 139 -8.68 25.35 11.38
N ALA A 140 -8.40 25.18 10.08
CA ALA A 140 -8.63 23.93 9.38
C ALA A 140 -7.81 22.77 9.97
N VAL A 141 -6.49 22.95 10.17
CA VAL A 141 -5.65 21.89 10.79
C VAL A 141 -5.98 21.65 12.27
N GLN A 142 -6.68 22.57 12.94
CA GLN A 142 -7.21 22.38 14.30
C GLN A 142 -8.59 21.71 14.34
N GLY A 143 -9.15 21.32 13.20
CA GLY A 143 -10.48 20.70 13.11
C GLY A 143 -11.64 21.70 13.25
N ARG A 144 -11.40 23.01 13.18
CA ARG A 144 -12.41 24.08 13.25
C ARG A 144 -12.98 24.38 11.86
N HIS A 145 -13.45 23.35 11.17
CA HIS A 145 -13.82 23.45 9.75
C HIS A 145 -15.00 24.39 9.50
N GLY A 146 -15.99 24.39 10.41
CA GLY A 146 -17.17 25.25 10.30
C GLY A 146 -16.82 26.73 10.45
N GLU A 147 -15.98 27.06 11.42
CA GLU A 147 -15.47 28.42 11.65
C GLU A 147 -14.55 28.88 10.51
N ALA A 148 -13.65 28.00 10.06
CA ALA A 148 -12.77 28.24 8.93
C ALA A 148 -13.56 28.56 7.64
N LEU A 149 -14.63 27.79 7.37
CA LEU A 149 -15.49 28.01 6.20
C LEU A 149 -16.23 29.34 6.28
N LYS A 150 -16.86 29.66 7.43
CA LYS A 150 -17.55 30.95 7.62
C LYS A 150 -16.64 32.14 7.38
N LEU A 151 -15.42 32.08 7.93
CA LEU A 151 -14.45 33.16 7.76
C LEU A 151 -13.96 33.26 6.30
N GLN A 152 -13.74 32.13 5.63
CA GLN A 152 -13.38 32.09 4.21
C GLN A 152 -14.48 32.68 3.32
N GLU A 153 -15.74 32.29 3.54
CA GLU A 153 -16.89 32.78 2.76
C GLU A 153 -17.08 34.29 2.93
N TRP A 154 -16.99 34.78 4.17
CA TRP A 154 -17.00 36.21 4.47
C TRP A 154 -15.89 36.94 3.70
N PHE A 155 -14.67 36.39 3.73
CA PHE A 155 -13.51 36.98 3.07
C PHE A 155 -13.63 37.01 1.54
N LEU A 156 -14.00 35.89 0.92
CA LEU A 156 -14.17 35.79 -0.54
C LEU A 156 -15.36 36.63 -1.03
N GLY A 157 -16.45 36.67 -0.26
CA GLY A 157 -17.61 37.51 -0.55
C GLY A 157 -17.28 39.00 -0.60
N ARG A 158 -16.33 39.46 0.23
CA ARG A 158 -15.82 40.85 0.21
C ARG A 158 -14.92 41.14 -0.98
N LYS A 159 -13.95 40.26 -1.29
CA LYS A 159 -13.12 40.38 -2.50
C LYS A 159 -13.96 40.54 -3.77
N LYS A 160 -15.12 39.85 -3.84
CA LYS A 160 -16.06 39.96 -4.95
C LYS A 160 -16.71 41.35 -5.08
N LYS A 161 -16.94 42.05 -3.98
CA LYS A 161 -17.54 43.39 -3.96
C LYS A 161 -16.52 44.50 -4.28
N GLU A 162 -15.26 44.31 -3.92
CA GLU A 162 -14.20 45.31 -4.09
C GLU A 162 -13.50 45.24 -5.46
N GLN A 163 -13.48 44.08 -6.13
CA GLN A 163 -12.87 43.93 -7.46
C GLN A 163 -13.92 44.06 -8.58
N THR A 164 -13.81 45.11 -9.41
CA THR A 164 -14.66 45.37 -10.59
C THR A 164 -14.52 44.36 -11.74
N TYR A 165 -13.60 43.39 -11.64
CA TYR A 165 -13.37 42.32 -12.63
C TYR A 165 -13.30 40.95 -11.94
N THR A 166 -14.42 40.45 -11.41
CA THR A 166 -14.47 39.07 -10.90
C THR A 166 -14.74 38.11 -12.04
N SER A 167 -13.70 37.76 -12.77
CA SER A 167 -13.73 36.59 -13.63
C SER A 167 -13.97 35.35 -12.75
N PRO A 168 -14.91 34.43 -13.11
CA PRO A 168 -15.14 33.17 -12.38
C PRO A 168 -13.85 32.37 -12.11
N TRP A 169 -12.85 32.53 -12.99
CA TRP A 169 -11.56 31.86 -12.93
C TRP A 169 -10.69 32.23 -11.70
N ARG A 170 -10.88 33.42 -11.11
CA ARG A 170 -10.11 33.83 -9.91
C ARG A 170 -10.55 33.10 -8.63
N LYS A 171 -11.78 32.61 -8.56
CA LYS A 171 -12.31 31.89 -7.39
C LYS A 171 -11.49 30.64 -7.08
N TYR A 172 -11.27 29.81 -8.10
CA TYR A 172 -10.56 28.54 -7.96
C TYR A 172 -9.08 28.72 -7.62
N ALA A 173 -8.47 29.81 -8.08
CA ALA A 173 -7.10 30.17 -7.72
C ALA A 173 -6.95 30.40 -6.21
N GLU A 174 -7.84 31.20 -5.62
CA GLU A 174 -7.84 31.52 -4.18
C GLU A 174 -8.12 30.28 -3.33
N GLU A 175 -9.06 29.43 -3.75
CA GLU A 175 -9.34 28.17 -3.07
C GLU A 175 -8.16 27.19 -3.15
N ALA A 176 -7.48 27.11 -4.30
CA ALA A 176 -6.28 26.31 -4.48
C ALA A 176 -5.13 26.78 -3.56
N TYR A 177 -4.88 28.08 -3.49
CA TYR A 177 -3.86 28.63 -2.59
C TYR A 177 -4.17 28.35 -1.12
N LEU A 178 -5.42 28.51 -0.70
CA LEU A 178 -5.80 28.17 0.67
C LEU A 178 -5.58 26.68 0.96
N ALA A 179 -5.95 25.81 0.03
CA ALA A 179 -5.72 24.37 0.15
C ALA A 179 -4.22 24.03 0.24
N GLU A 180 -3.36 24.70 -0.53
CA GLU A 180 -1.90 24.62 -0.41
C GLU A 180 -1.44 25.03 1.00
N THR A 181 -1.89 26.19 1.50
CA THR A 181 -1.53 26.70 2.84
C THR A 181 -1.94 25.73 3.97
N VAL A 182 -3.10 25.07 3.86
CA VAL A 182 -3.53 24.04 4.82
C VAL A 182 -2.52 22.88 4.89
N VAL A 183 -2.08 22.38 3.74
CA VAL A 183 -1.10 21.27 3.68
C VAL A 183 0.29 21.70 4.14
N GLU A 184 0.73 22.90 3.76
CA GLU A 184 1.99 23.50 4.22
C GLU A 184 2.00 23.63 5.75
N ARG A 185 0.89 24.09 6.33
CA ARG A 185 0.76 24.25 7.79
C ARG A 185 0.83 22.90 8.51
N ALA A 186 0.11 21.89 8.03
CA ALA A 186 0.18 20.54 8.59
C ALA A 186 1.62 19.98 8.49
N THR A 187 2.33 20.26 7.39
CA THR A 187 3.72 19.86 7.20
C THR A 187 4.68 20.57 8.17
N ALA A 188 4.51 21.87 8.38
CA ALA A 188 5.31 22.64 9.33
C ALA A 188 5.13 22.16 10.78
N PHE A 189 3.94 21.66 11.14
CA PHE A 189 3.71 21.00 12.44
C PHE A 189 4.59 19.76 12.61
N LEU A 190 4.66 18.89 11.60
CA LEU A 190 5.49 17.68 11.65
C LEU A 190 6.99 18.00 11.81
N GLU A 191 7.49 19.02 11.11
CA GLU A 191 8.91 19.44 11.20
C GLU A 191 9.29 20.03 12.56
N SER A 192 8.33 20.62 13.28
CA SER A 192 8.56 21.30 14.56
C SER A 192 8.22 20.44 15.80
N ALA A 193 7.44 19.37 15.62
CA ALA A 193 6.82 18.60 16.68
C ALA A 193 7.76 17.76 17.56
N GLY A 194 8.95 17.36 17.09
CA GLY A 194 9.76 16.36 17.79
C GLY A 194 8.98 15.05 18.03
N ALA A 195 9.44 14.21 18.96
CA ALA A 195 8.76 12.95 19.29
C ALA A 195 7.39 13.18 19.97
N ASP A 196 7.33 14.09 20.94
CA ASP A 196 6.12 14.30 21.75
C ASP A 196 5.00 15.03 20.98
N GLY A 197 5.33 15.78 19.93
CA GLY A 197 4.34 16.45 19.07
C GLY A 197 3.81 15.59 17.91
N ALA A 198 4.26 14.34 17.75
CA ALA A 198 3.88 13.48 16.62
C ALA A 198 2.35 13.23 16.56
N LEU A 199 1.70 13.12 17.72
CA LEU A 199 0.24 12.99 17.82
C LEU A 199 -0.48 14.25 17.31
N GLY A 200 -0.02 15.44 17.74
CA GLY A 200 -0.59 16.71 17.28
C GLY A 200 -0.41 16.92 15.78
N ALA A 201 0.76 16.55 15.24
CA ALA A 201 1.00 16.57 13.80
C ALA A 201 0.09 15.60 13.03
N LEU A 202 -0.11 14.38 13.57
CA LEU A 202 -1.02 13.40 12.99
C LEU A 202 -2.47 13.91 12.99
N ASP A 203 -2.93 14.47 14.12
CA ASP A 203 -4.25 15.07 14.24
C ASP A 203 -4.43 16.20 13.20
N GLY A 204 -3.45 17.08 13.06
CA GLY A 204 -3.48 18.16 12.08
C GLY A 204 -3.55 17.68 10.62
N PHE A 205 -2.84 16.62 10.29
CA PHE A 205 -2.90 16.00 8.96
C PHE A 205 -4.22 15.27 8.68
N ILE A 206 -4.81 14.62 9.69
CA ILE A 206 -6.14 13.99 9.57
C ILE A 206 -7.19 15.06 9.25
N GLU A 207 -7.17 16.19 9.96
CA GLU A 207 -8.11 17.29 9.73
C GLU A 207 -7.85 17.99 8.38
N ALA A 208 -6.59 18.21 7.99
CA ALA A 208 -6.24 18.70 6.66
C ALA A 208 -6.78 17.80 5.54
N LEU A 209 -6.60 16.48 5.65
CA LEU A 209 -7.11 15.53 4.67
C LEU A 209 -8.64 15.53 4.61
N ARG A 210 -9.32 15.62 5.76
CA ARG A 210 -10.78 15.75 5.84
C ARG A 210 -11.24 17.03 5.14
N TRP A 211 -10.60 18.16 5.41
CA TRP A 211 -10.92 19.46 4.81
C TRP A 211 -10.78 19.45 3.28
N LEU A 212 -9.73 18.81 2.76
CA LEU A 212 -9.50 18.65 1.31
C LEU A 212 -10.53 17.72 0.67
N ARG A 213 -10.82 16.58 1.32
CA ARG A 213 -11.84 15.63 0.86
C ARG A 213 -13.21 16.29 0.77
N ASP A 214 -13.60 17.07 1.77
CA ASP A 214 -14.93 17.70 1.80
C ASP A 214 -15.10 18.69 0.64
N ARG A 215 -14.03 19.40 0.26
CA ARG A 215 -14.00 20.25 -0.94
C ARG A 215 -14.06 19.44 -2.22
N TYR A 216 -13.26 18.38 -2.31
CA TYR A 216 -13.30 17.47 -3.45
C TYR A 216 -14.72 16.92 -3.68
N ALA A 217 -15.38 16.46 -2.61
CA ALA A 217 -16.72 15.89 -2.66
C ALA A 217 -17.83 16.91 -2.94
N ALA A 218 -17.55 18.22 -2.81
CA ALA A 218 -18.47 19.30 -3.13
C ALA A 218 -18.39 19.73 -4.61
N LEU A 219 -17.44 19.20 -5.40
CA LEU A 219 -17.32 19.51 -6.82
C LEU A 219 -18.40 18.81 -7.65
N ASP A 220 -18.96 19.54 -8.62
CA ASP A 220 -19.76 18.95 -9.69
C ASP A 220 -18.84 18.26 -10.71
N MET A 221 -18.82 16.94 -10.68
CA MET A 221 -17.92 16.14 -11.51
C MET A 221 -18.25 16.20 -13.00
N ASP A 222 -19.49 16.51 -13.38
CA ASP A 222 -19.84 16.67 -14.79
C ASP A 222 -19.39 18.03 -15.30
N ALA A 223 -19.53 19.08 -14.48
CA ALA A 223 -18.93 20.39 -14.77
C ALA A 223 -17.39 20.33 -14.84
N VAL A 224 -16.73 19.52 -13.97
CA VAL A 224 -15.28 19.29 -14.04
C VAL A 224 -14.88 18.65 -15.37
N LYS A 225 -15.62 17.64 -15.84
CA LYS A 225 -15.34 16.96 -17.13
C LYS A 225 -15.57 17.91 -18.31
N GLU A 226 -16.63 18.70 -18.27
CA GLU A 226 -16.93 19.70 -19.31
C GLU A 226 -15.83 20.77 -19.38
N ASP A 227 -15.43 21.34 -18.24
CA ASP A 227 -14.33 22.31 -18.16
C ASP A 227 -13.01 21.70 -18.67
N ALA A 228 -12.71 20.44 -18.34
CA ALA A 228 -11.52 19.74 -18.82
C ALA A 228 -11.53 19.56 -20.36
N ARG A 229 -12.69 19.23 -20.95
CA ARG A 229 -12.85 19.13 -22.41
C ARG A 229 -12.64 20.49 -23.07
N ASN A 230 -13.31 21.53 -22.56
CA ASN A 230 -13.19 22.88 -23.07
C ASN A 230 -11.74 23.38 -23.01
N ASN A 231 -11.01 23.10 -21.92
CA ASN A 231 -9.60 23.46 -21.79
C ASN A 231 -8.70 22.67 -22.76
N ALA A 232 -8.99 21.39 -23.01
CA ALA A 232 -8.25 20.60 -23.98
C ALA A 232 -8.47 21.11 -25.42
N GLU A 233 -9.69 21.55 -25.74
CA GLU A 233 -10.00 22.19 -27.01
C GLU A 233 -9.29 23.55 -27.15
N ILE A 234 -9.28 24.40 -26.11
CA ILE A 234 -8.56 25.68 -26.16
C ILE A 234 -7.03 25.46 -26.31
N ALA A 235 -6.48 24.41 -25.69
CA ALA A 235 -5.07 24.08 -25.78
C ALA A 235 -4.61 23.73 -27.22
N THR A 236 -5.49 23.18 -28.06
CA THR A 236 -5.15 22.87 -29.46
C THR A 236 -5.08 24.11 -30.35
N PHE A 237 -5.67 25.24 -29.94
CA PHE A 237 -5.63 26.51 -30.67
C PHE A 237 -4.35 27.36 -30.41
N GLY A 238 -3.40 26.87 -29.61
CA GLY A 238 -2.03 27.41 -29.56
C GLY A 238 -1.85 28.84 -29.02
N GLY A 239 -2.79 29.36 -28.22
CA GLY A 239 -2.79 30.76 -27.78
C GLY A 239 -2.21 31.03 -26.38
N SER A 240 -1.51 32.16 -26.22
CA SER A 240 -1.04 32.73 -24.94
C SER A 240 -2.17 33.26 -24.02
N LEU A 241 -3.44 33.00 -24.38
CA LEU A 241 -4.65 33.39 -23.66
C LEU A 241 -5.20 32.29 -22.75
N MET A 242 -4.47 31.18 -22.59
CA MET A 242 -4.85 30.11 -21.67
C MET A 242 -4.91 30.67 -20.24
N PRO A 243 -6.07 30.58 -19.54
CA PRO A 243 -6.08 30.76 -18.10
C PRO A 243 -5.03 29.83 -17.50
N SER A 244 -4.28 30.30 -16.50
CA SER A 244 -3.43 29.39 -15.71
C SER A 244 -4.27 28.18 -15.32
N ILE A 245 -3.71 26.98 -15.41
CA ILE A 245 -4.41 25.72 -15.06
C ILE A 245 -5.05 25.87 -13.66
N ARG A 246 -4.43 26.60 -12.75
CA ARG A 246 -4.95 26.88 -11.39
C ARG A 246 -6.25 27.69 -11.34
N HIS A 247 -6.63 28.33 -12.44
CA HIS A 247 -7.80 29.21 -12.50
C HIS A 247 -9.05 28.49 -13.01
N THR A 248 -8.95 27.26 -13.51
CA THR A 248 -10.09 26.50 -14.03
C THR A 248 -10.62 25.50 -13.00
N LEU A 249 -11.87 25.06 -13.15
CA LEU A 249 -12.49 24.10 -12.25
C LEU A 249 -11.77 22.74 -12.32
N SER A 250 -11.43 22.29 -13.53
CA SER A 250 -10.68 21.05 -13.77
C SER A 250 -9.24 21.12 -13.24
N GLY A 251 -8.60 22.28 -13.27
CA GLY A 251 -7.28 22.44 -12.68
C GLY A 251 -7.29 22.52 -11.15
N TYR A 252 -8.31 23.14 -10.54
CA TYR A 252 -8.51 23.08 -9.09
C TYR A 252 -8.81 21.66 -8.62
N TYR A 253 -9.64 20.91 -9.35
CA TYR A 253 -9.84 19.48 -9.14
C TYR A 253 -8.51 18.73 -9.13
N GLY A 254 -7.66 18.94 -10.15
CA GLY A 254 -6.34 18.32 -10.23
C GLY A 254 -5.43 18.69 -9.06
N GLN A 255 -5.46 19.97 -8.64
CA GLN A 255 -4.70 20.46 -7.49
C GLN A 255 -5.16 19.82 -6.17
N LEU A 256 -6.47 19.71 -5.94
CA LEU A 256 -7.01 19.02 -4.76
C LEU A 256 -6.54 17.56 -4.70
N VAL A 257 -6.50 16.85 -5.83
CA VAL A 257 -5.99 15.47 -5.89
C VAL A 257 -4.54 15.39 -5.46
N GLU A 258 -3.67 16.26 -5.96
CA GLU A 258 -2.24 16.28 -5.58
C GLU A 258 -2.03 16.71 -4.12
N LEU A 259 -2.80 17.68 -3.64
CA LEU A 259 -2.77 18.11 -2.23
C LEU A 259 -3.27 17.00 -1.29
N MET A 260 -4.29 16.24 -1.67
CA MET A 260 -4.73 15.08 -0.91
C MET A 260 -3.63 13.99 -0.84
N LYS A 261 -2.87 13.77 -1.91
CA LYS A 261 -1.71 12.84 -1.87
C LYS A 261 -0.62 13.35 -0.92
N ALA A 262 -0.33 14.66 -0.96
CA ALA A 262 0.64 15.27 -0.07
C ALA A 262 0.20 15.17 1.41
N ALA A 263 -1.06 15.52 1.71
CA ALA A 263 -1.64 15.40 3.04
C ALA A 263 -1.68 13.94 3.52
N ALA A 264 -2.05 12.99 2.66
CA ALA A 264 -2.03 11.57 3.00
C ALA A 264 -0.59 11.07 3.27
N THR A 265 0.39 11.51 2.48
CA THR A 265 1.81 11.19 2.72
C THR A 265 2.27 11.73 4.07
N GLY A 266 1.95 12.99 4.39
CA GLY A 266 2.24 13.60 5.69
C GLY A 266 1.56 12.87 6.85
N THR A 267 0.29 12.49 6.67
CA THR A 267 -0.46 11.66 7.63
C THR A 267 0.28 10.36 7.93
N GLN A 268 0.75 9.64 6.91
CA GLN A 268 1.45 8.37 7.11
C GLN A 268 2.83 8.54 7.76
N LYS A 269 3.54 9.64 7.49
CA LYS A 269 4.79 9.98 8.18
C LYS A 269 4.55 10.27 9.66
N ALA A 270 3.56 11.10 9.98
CA ALA A 270 3.18 11.37 11.37
C ALA A 270 2.71 10.09 12.08
N PHE A 271 1.91 9.26 11.40
CA PHE A 271 1.46 7.97 11.93
C PHE A 271 2.63 7.03 12.23
N GLN A 272 3.62 6.95 11.33
CA GLN A 272 4.81 6.14 11.58
C GLN A 272 5.57 6.62 12.81
N ALA A 273 5.71 7.93 13.02
CA ALA A 273 6.38 8.47 14.20
C ALA A 273 5.67 8.05 15.50
N VAL A 274 4.32 8.13 15.52
CA VAL A 274 3.52 7.63 16.65
C VAL A 274 3.71 6.12 16.84
N LEU A 275 3.70 5.34 15.76
CA LEU A 275 3.88 3.89 15.82
C LEU A 275 5.30 3.50 16.29
N ASP A 276 6.34 4.20 15.85
CA ASP A 276 7.73 3.99 16.29
C ASP A 276 7.86 4.25 17.80
N LEU A 277 7.17 5.26 18.34
CA LEU A 277 7.11 5.53 19.78
C LEU A 277 6.35 4.44 20.55
N ALA A 278 5.21 4.00 20.02
CA ALA A 278 4.44 2.91 20.61
C ALA A 278 5.27 1.61 20.65
N VAL A 279 5.94 1.25 19.54
CA VAL A 279 6.84 0.09 19.49
C VAL A 279 7.96 0.26 20.52
N ALA A 280 8.62 1.42 20.58
CA ALA A 280 9.71 1.64 21.53
C ALA A 280 9.27 1.54 23.01
N ASP A 281 8.01 1.86 23.33
CA ASP A 281 7.44 1.66 24.66
C ASP A 281 7.15 0.18 24.93
N LEU A 282 6.53 -0.53 23.98
CA LEU A 282 6.23 -1.96 24.07
C LEU A 282 7.50 -2.79 24.22
N GLU A 283 8.57 -2.49 23.47
CA GLU A 283 9.88 -3.12 23.57
C GLU A 283 10.56 -2.91 24.95
N LYS A 284 10.08 -1.94 25.73
CA LYS A 284 10.53 -1.65 27.11
C LYS A 284 9.54 -2.15 28.17
N GLY A 285 8.48 -2.86 27.77
CA GLY A 285 7.41 -3.33 28.67
C GLY A 285 6.47 -2.22 29.15
N LYS A 286 6.46 -1.06 28.48
CA LYS A 286 5.50 0.04 28.72
C LYS A 286 4.34 -0.07 27.72
N GLY A 287 3.15 0.37 28.11
CA GLY A 287 1.96 0.39 27.24
C GLY A 287 1.35 1.78 27.10
N GLY A 288 0.24 1.88 26.37
CA GLY A 288 -0.61 3.09 26.29
C GLY A 288 -0.58 3.81 24.94
N ARG A 289 0.61 4.06 24.36
CA ARG A 289 0.72 4.78 23.08
C ARG A 289 0.17 4.01 21.88
N LEU A 290 0.10 2.67 21.95
CA LEU A 290 -0.53 1.86 20.90
C LEU A 290 -2.04 2.15 20.82
N GLY A 291 -2.69 2.39 21.96
CA GLY A 291 -4.10 2.78 22.03
C GLY A 291 -4.35 4.12 21.32
N GLU A 292 -3.46 5.10 21.49
CA GLU A 292 -3.55 6.40 20.81
C GLU A 292 -3.40 6.24 19.29
N ALA A 293 -2.46 5.40 18.83
CA ALA A 293 -2.30 5.08 17.41
C ALA A 293 -3.56 4.42 16.83
N LYS A 294 -4.19 3.51 17.58
CA LYS A 294 -5.43 2.81 17.21
C LYS A 294 -6.61 3.77 17.10
N GLU A 295 -6.76 4.69 18.04
CA GLU A 295 -7.80 5.72 18.01
C GLU A 295 -7.65 6.62 16.77
N ARG A 296 -6.43 7.10 16.49
CA ARG A 296 -6.17 7.95 15.31
C ARG A 296 -6.35 7.19 14.00
N LEU A 297 -6.03 5.89 13.96
CA LEU A 297 -6.32 5.06 12.80
C LEU A 297 -7.82 4.97 12.52
N ALA A 298 -8.65 4.79 13.56
CA ALA A 298 -10.11 4.77 13.43
C ALA A 298 -10.66 6.11 12.91
N ARG A 299 -10.17 7.24 13.46
CA ARG A 299 -10.52 8.58 12.96
C ARG A 299 -10.14 8.77 11.49
N LEU A 300 -8.91 8.39 11.12
CA LEU A 300 -8.43 8.46 9.73
C LEU A 300 -9.25 7.56 8.80
N GLN A 301 -9.64 6.37 9.25
CA GLN A 301 -10.52 5.48 8.50
C GLN A 301 -11.88 6.15 8.22
N GLY A 302 -12.48 6.82 9.20
CA GLY A 302 -13.71 7.61 8.98
C GLY A 302 -13.52 8.78 8.01
N VAL A 303 -12.29 9.26 7.80
CA VAL A 303 -11.99 10.27 6.78
C VAL A 303 -11.89 9.64 5.39
N VAL A 304 -11.11 8.57 5.24
CA VAL A 304 -10.84 7.94 3.94
C VAL A 304 -12.03 7.10 3.44
N MET A 305 -12.71 6.41 4.35
CA MET A 305 -13.81 5.49 4.13
C MET A 305 -14.95 5.75 5.12
N PRO A 306 -15.67 6.89 5.00
CA PRO A 306 -16.80 7.18 5.88
C PRO A 306 -17.89 6.09 5.78
N GLU A 307 -18.44 5.67 6.92
CA GLU A 307 -19.53 4.70 6.99
C GLU A 307 -20.85 5.30 6.47
N GLY A 308 -21.66 4.49 5.77
CA GLY A 308 -23.02 4.85 5.34
C GLY A 308 -23.27 4.79 3.82
N LYS A 309 -24.56 4.87 3.44
CA LYS A 309 -25.05 4.99 2.06
C LYS A 309 -24.70 6.38 1.50
N MET A 310 -23.43 6.64 1.25
CA MET A 310 -23.04 7.80 0.47
C MET A 310 -23.21 7.49 -1.02
N GLU A 311 -23.77 8.45 -1.75
CA GLU A 311 -23.71 8.48 -3.22
C GLU A 311 -22.27 8.20 -3.66
N GLU A 312 -22.09 7.38 -4.70
CA GLU A 312 -20.78 6.90 -5.20
C GLU A 312 -19.73 8.02 -5.42
N GLY A 313 -20.14 9.29 -5.49
CA GLY A 313 -19.28 10.47 -5.66
C GLY A 313 -18.55 11.01 -4.42
N LYS A 314 -18.83 10.56 -3.18
CA LYS A 314 -18.25 11.17 -1.95
C LYS A 314 -17.08 10.42 -1.31
N ARG A 315 -16.56 9.36 -1.94
CA ARG A 315 -15.34 8.64 -1.47
C ARG A 315 -14.09 9.35 -1.99
N ILE A 316 -12.98 9.29 -1.24
CA ILE A 316 -11.68 9.65 -1.82
C ILE A 316 -11.43 8.66 -2.97
N PRO A 317 -11.43 9.10 -4.24
CA PRO A 317 -11.49 8.19 -5.38
C PRO A 317 -10.15 7.51 -5.53
N GLY A 318 -10.11 6.20 -5.24
CA GLY A 318 -9.00 5.30 -5.57
C GLY A 318 -7.60 5.87 -5.34
N LEU A 319 -7.43 6.81 -4.40
CA LEU A 319 -6.26 7.68 -4.39
C LEU A 319 -5.05 6.84 -4.04
N ARG A 320 -4.08 6.84 -4.96
CA ARG A 320 -2.83 6.10 -4.82
C ARG A 320 -1.72 7.05 -4.38
N VAL A 321 -0.89 6.57 -3.47
CA VAL A 321 0.27 7.29 -2.95
C VAL A 321 1.51 6.43 -3.18
N GLU A 322 2.59 7.05 -3.63
CA GLU A 322 3.91 6.44 -3.71
C GLU A 322 4.35 6.03 -2.28
N VAL A 323 4.54 4.74 -2.05
CA VAL A 323 4.94 4.21 -0.74
C VAL A 323 6.41 3.84 -0.66
N THR A 324 7.12 3.75 -1.78
CA THR A 324 8.59 3.57 -1.79
C THR A 324 9.29 4.87 -2.16
N LYS A 325 10.59 4.93 -1.87
CA LYS A 325 11.46 6.03 -2.26
C LYS A 325 12.76 5.46 -2.80
N SER A 326 13.08 5.81 -4.03
CA SER A 326 14.18 5.23 -4.78
C SER A 326 15.01 6.29 -5.49
N VAL A 327 16.26 5.94 -5.77
CA VAL A 327 17.10 6.66 -6.73
C VAL A 327 17.32 5.73 -7.92
N PHE A 328 16.69 6.05 -9.05
CA PHE A 328 16.77 5.26 -10.27
C PHE A 328 17.93 5.72 -11.17
N SER A 329 18.60 4.77 -11.80
CA SER A 329 19.61 4.97 -12.84
C SER A 329 19.33 4.07 -14.04
N GLU A 330 20.16 4.14 -15.09
CA GLU A 330 19.87 3.49 -16.38
C GLU A 330 19.60 1.97 -16.27
N LYS A 331 20.30 1.23 -15.41
CA LYS A 331 20.19 -0.24 -15.33
C LYS A 331 19.91 -0.79 -13.93
N LYS A 332 19.88 0.10 -12.95
CA LYS A 332 19.77 -0.24 -11.53
C LYS A 332 19.23 0.94 -10.76
N GLY A 333 18.94 0.74 -9.49
CA GLY A 333 18.56 1.81 -8.59
C GLY A 333 18.96 1.50 -7.16
N ARG A 334 18.36 2.26 -6.25
CA ARG A 334 18.52 2.05 -4.82
C ARG A 334 17.26 2.45 -4.08
N HIS A 335 16.68 1.54 -3.30
CA HIS A 335 15.65 1.90 -2.33
C HIS A 335 16.27 2.60 -1.13
N LEU A 336 15.64 3.67 -0.68
CA LEU A 336 15.97 4.46 0.50
C LEU A 336 14.88 4.30 1.56
N ASP A 337 15.26 4.42 2.84
CA ASP A 337 14.26 4.51 3.90
C ASP A 337 13.55 5.87 3.82
N ILE A 338 12.23 5.87 3.65
CA ILE A 338 11.47 7.10 3.41
C ILE A 338 11.45 8.06 4.61
N PHE A 339 11.76 7.56 5.81
CA PHE A 339 11.74 8.35 7.05
C PHE A 339 13.13 8.82 7.48
N LEU A 340 14.19 8.44 6.76
CA LEU A 340 15.56 8.83 7.07
C LEU A 340 16.16 9.67 5.95
N GLU A 341 17.17 10.45 6.30
CA GLU A 341 17.96 11.25 5.37
C GLU A 341 19.46 11.07 5.59
N GLY A 342 20.26 11.50 4.59
CA GLY A 342 21.72 11.44 4.63
C GLY A 342 22.29 10.04 4.95
N LYS A 343 23.35 10.01 5.77
CA LYS A 343 24.08 8.77 6.12
C LYS A 343 23.20 7.72 6.78
N ALA A 344 22.16 8.11 7.52
CA ALA A 344 21.24 7.18 8.17
C ALA A 344 20.38 6.43 7.13
N ALA A 345 19.91 7.13 6.10
CA ALA A 345 19.21 6.53 4.96
C ALA A 345 20.14 5.62 4.15
N GLU A 346 21.37 6.07 3.87
CA GLU A 346 22.37 5.28 3.14
C GLU A 346 22.67 3.95 3.84
N LYS A 347 22.82 3.95 5.17
CA LYS A 347 23.07 2.73 5.96
C LYS A 347 21.96 1.67 5.81
N ARG A 348 20.71 2.11 5.62
CA ARG A 348 19.55 1.21 5.42
C ARG A 348 19.28 0.92 3.95
N SER A 349 19.83 1.71 3.02
CA SER A 349 19.53 1.61 1.60
C SER A 349 19.96 0.30 0.94
N ILE A 350 19.17 -0.22 0.01
CA ILE A 350 19.49 -1.46 -0.72
C ILE A 350 19.56 -1.19 -2.22
N GLY A 351 20.55 -1.78 -2.89
CA GLY A 351 20.65 -1.72 -4.35
C GLY A 351 19.55 -2.58 -4.98
N ILE A 352 19.03 -2.12 -6.12
CA ILE A 352 18.04 -2.85 -6.89
C ILE A 352 18.43 -2.94 -8.36
N GLU A 353 18.05 -4.04 -8.99
CA GLU A 353 18.17 -4.27 -10.42
C GLU A 353 16.77 -4.42 -11.04
N TYR A 354 16.65 -3.98 -12.29
CA TYR A 354 15.41 -4.12 -13.05
C TYR A 354 15.33 -5.53 -13.63
N TYR A 355 14.12 -6.10 -13.67
CA TYR A 355 13.90 -7.40 -14.32
C TYR A 355 14.11 -7.30 -15.83
N GLU A 356 13.54 -6.26 -16.44
CA GLU A 356 13.71 -5.99 -17.87
C GLU A 356 15.09 -5.37 -18.13
N ARG A 357 15.89 -6.04 -18.97
CA ARG A 357 17.30 -5.68 -19.22
C ARG A 357 17.46 -4.34 -19.95
N GLU A 358 16.40 -3.88 -20.62
CA GLU A 358 16.36 -2.63 -21.39
C GLU A 358 15.65 -1.49 -20.66
N MET A 359 15.08 -1.77 -19.48
CA MET A 359 14.39 -0.76 -18.70
C MET A 359 15.38 0.32 -18.27
N GLY A 360 15.21 1.52 -18.83
CA GLY A 360 15.90 2.72 -18.38
C GLY A 360 15.32 3.25 -17.06
N GLY A 361 16.13 3.96 -16.27
CA GLY A 361 15.67 4.58 -15.02
C GLY A 361 14.49 5.57 -15.16
N THR A 362 14.21 6.06 -16.36
CA THR A 362 13.03 6.89 -16.67
C THR A 362 11.72 6.10 -16.75
N PHE A 363 11.79 4.78 -16.84
CA PHE A 363 10.64 3.86 -16.87
C PHE A 363 10.44 3.13 -15.54
N ALA A 364 11.40 3.22 -14.62
CA ALA A 364 11.25 2.75 -13.26
C ALA A 364 10.25 3.63 -12.49
N GLU A 365 9.39 3.00 -11.68
CA GLU A 365 8.30 3.64 -10.96
C GLU A 365 8.34 3.21 -9.48
N GLU A 366 7.94 4.12 -8.60
CA GLU A 366 7.74 3.77 -7.20
C GLU A 366 6.53 2.85 -7.05
N LYS A 367 6.54 2.00 -6.02
CA LYS A 367 5.35 1.24 -5.66
C LYS A 367 4.29 2.22 -5.15
N GLU A 368 3.10 2.16 -5.73
CA GLU A 368 1.94 2.94 -5.29
C GLU A 368 0.86 2.06 -4.64
N LEU A 369 0.35 2.48 -3.48
CA LEU A 369 -0.77 1.82 -2.81
C LEU A 369 -1.98 2.75 -2.68
N PRO A 370 -3.21 2.21 -2.80
CA PRO A 370 -4.41 2.97 -2.49
C PRO A 370 -4.49 3.24 -0.98
N LEU A 371 -5.04 4.39 -0.57
CA LEU A 371 -5.15 4.77 0.85
C LEU A 371 -5.82 3.68 1.70
N GLY A 372 -6.88 3.06 1.19
CA GLY A 372 -7.56 1.96 1.89
C GLY A 372 -6.65 0.79 2.24
N ARG A 373 -5.73 0.44 1.34
CA ARG A 373 -4.75 -0.61 1.57
C ARG A 373 -3.73 -0.19 2.62
N ILE A 374 -3.27 1.06 2.58
CA ILE A 374 -2.36 1.61 3.60
C ILE A 374 -3.00 1.51 4.99
N LEU A 375 -4.28 1.87 5.14
CA LEU A 375 -4.99 1.77 6.43
C LEU A 375 -5.08 0.34 6.95
N GLN A 376 -5.30 -0.64 6.08
CA GLN A 376 -5.26 -2.05 6.49
C GLN A 376 -3.89 -2.48 6.95
N VAL A 377 -2.82 -2.06 6.27
CA VAL A 377 -1.46 -2.35 6.71
C VAL A 377 -1.26 -1.78 8.12
N ARG A 378 -1.69 -0.54 8.38
CA ARG A 378 -1.64 0.06 9.72
C ARG A 378 -2.45 -0.71 10.75
N ARG A 379 -3.64 -1.19 10.38
CA ARG A 379 -4.48 -2.02 11.26
C ARG A 379 -3.78 -3.32 11.61
N LYS A 380 -3.28 -4.05 10.61
CA LYS A 380 -2.53 -5.30 10.82
C LYS A 380 -1.28 -5.09 11.67
N GLN A 381 -0.58 -3.97 11.50
CA GLN A 381 0.56 -3.62 12.35
C GLN A 381 0.14 -3.48 13.81
N ILE A 382 -0.94 -2.75 14.09
CA ILE A 382 -1.47 -2.61 15.45
C ILE A 382 -1.92 -3.97 15.99
N GLU A 383 -2.66 -4.77 15.22
CA GLU A 383 -3.14 -6.10 15.66
C GLU A 383 -1.98 -7.05 15.99
N VAL A 384 -0.91 -7.06 15.18
CA VAL A 384 0.31 -7.84 15.48
C VAL A 384 0.97 -7.34 16.77
N LEU A 385 1.08 -6.02 16.97
CA LEU A 385 1.65 -5.47 18.20
C LEU A 385 0.79 -5.78 19.43
N GLU A 386 -0.53 -5.67 19.30
CA GLU A 386 -1.48 -6.05 20.35
C GLU A 386 -1.33 -7.53 20.72
N LEU A 387 -1.27 -8.41 19.72
CA LEU A 387 -1.11 -9.84 19.94
C LEU A 387 0.25 -10.19 20.55
N LEU A 388 1.33 -9.56 20.06
CA LEU A 388 2.70 -9.89 20.45
C LEU A 388 3.01 -9.43 21.87
N TYR A 389 2.59 -8.23 22.26
CA TYR A 389 2.97 -7.60 23.53
C TYR A 389 1.91 -7.69 24.63
N GLY A 390 0.84 -8.48 24.44
CA GLY A 390 -0.17 -8.72 25.48
C GLY A 390 -1.27 -7.66 25.58
N GLU A 391 -1.50 -6.90 24.51
CA GLU A 391 -2.55 -5.86 24.46
C GLU A 391 -3.81 -6.29 23.69
N ALA A 392 -3.81 -7.42 22.96
CA ALA A 392 -5.01 -7.87 22.23
C ALA A 392 -6.15 -8.22 23.19
N ARG A 393 -7.36 -7.80 22.82
CA ARG A 393 -8.58 -8.01 23.61
C ARG A 393 -9.62 -8.81 22.82
N ASP A 394 -10.40 -9.63 23.52
CA ASP A 394 -11.56 -10.32 22.94
C ASP A 394 -12.81 -9.42 22.93
N LYS A 395 -13.96 -9.98 22.51
CA LYS A 395 -15.24 -9.25 22.44
C LYS A 395 -15.76 -8.78 23.80
N THR A 396 -15.28 -9.35 24.90
CA THR A 396 -15.64 -8.95 26.27
C THR A 396 -14.73 -7.84 26.81
N GLY A 397 -13.68 -7.49 26.06
CA GLY A 397 -12.64 -6.54 26.49
C GLY A 397 -11.54 -7.17 27.34
N ALA A 398 -11.56 -8.49 27.55
CA ALA A 398 -10.51 -9.21 28.29
C ALA A 398 -9.29 -9.47 27.40
N VAL A 399 -8.09 -9.52 27.99
CA VAL A 399 -6.86 -9.88 27.27
C VAL A 399 -6.99 -11.30 26.74
N THR A 400 -6.68 -11.51 25.44
CA THR A 400 -6.74 -12.86 24.88
C THR A 400 -5.69 -13.76 25.53
N ALA A 401 -6.00 -15.05 25.68
CA ALA A 401 -5.07 -16.04 26.24
C ALA A 401 -3.74 -16.07 25.46
N GLU A 402 -3.81 -15.98 24.14
CA GLU A 402 -2.64 -15.97 23.27
C GLU A 402 -1.75 -14.74 23.48
N ALA A 403 -2.35 -13.56 23.66
CA ALA A 403 -1.58 -12.34 23.90
C ALA A 403 -0.91 -12.36 25.29
N LYS A 404 -1.60 -12.90 26.30
CA LYS A 404 -1.01 -13.12 27.63
C LYS A 404 0.18 -14.08 27.55
N GLU A 405 0.03 -15.22 26.88
CA GLU A 405 1.10 -16.19 26.68
C GLU A 405 2.30 -15.58 25.93
N ASN A 406 2.06 -14.80 24.87
CA ASN A 406 3.14 -14.12 24.13
C ASN A 406 3.96 -13.19 25.03
N ARG A 407 3.29 -12.37 25.85
CA ARG A 407 3.95 -11.47 26.78
C ARG A 407 4.80 -12.22 27.80
N GLU A 408 4.26 -13.27 28.41
CA GLU A 408 4.98 -14.11 29.37
C GLU A 408 6.22 -14.74 28.73
N LEU A 409 6.11 -15.22 27.49
CA LEU A 409 7.23 -15.79 26.75
C LEU A 409 8.29 -14.74 26.39
N ILE A 410 7.91 -13.51 26.05
CA ILE A 410 8.86 -12.41 25.84
C ILE A 410 9.60 -12.07 27.14
N GLU A 411 8.90 -12.01 28.27
CA GLU A 411 9.49 -11.78 29.59
C GLU A 411 10.50 -12.87 29.94
N GLN A 412 10.17 -14.15 29.71
CA GLN A 412 11.02 -15.30 30.04
C GLN A 412 12.20 -15.50 29.07
N SER A 413 11.93 -15.51 27.77
CA SER A 413 12.92 -15.89 26.74
C SER A 413 13.79 -14.74 26.26
N LEU A 414 13.29 -13.50 26.37
CA LEU A 414 13.94 -12.29 25.87
C LEU A 414 14.11 -11.21 26.95
N LYS A 415 13.94 -11.56 28.23
CA LYS A 415 14.09 -10.63 29.37
C LYS A 415 13.22 -9.37 29.21
N GLY A 416 12.03 -9.54 28.64
CA GLY A 416 11.06 -8.46 28.42
C GLY A 416 11.40 -7.53 27.25
N ARG A 417 12.40 -7.85 26.42
CA ARG A 417 12.89 -6.99 25.33
C ARG A 417 12.92 -7.73 24.00
N MET A 418 11.76 -7.89 23.37
CA MET A 418 11.68 -8.36 22.00
C MET A 418 11.79 -7.17 21.06
N ARG A 419 12.83 -7.09 20.22
CA ARG A 419 12.92 -6.04 19.19
C ARG A 419 12.20 -6.49 17.93
N LEU A 420 11.23 -5.70 17.49
CA LEU A 420 10.28 -6.10 16.45
C LEU A 420 10.94 -6.52 15.12
N HIS A 421 12.02 -5.83 14.73
CA HIS A 421 12.69 -6.10 13.45
C HIS A 421 14.01 -6.88 13.60
N ASN A 422 14.26 -7.48 14.77
CA ASN A 422 15.45 -8.27 15.01
C ASN A 422 15.19 -9.77 14.74
N ASN A 423 15.92 -10.35 13.79
CA ASN A 423 15.73 -11.76 13.42
C ASN A 423 16.14 -12.74 14.53
N ASP A 424 17.08 -12.39 15.41
CA ASP A 424 17.55 -13.27 16.51
C ASP A 424 16.50 -13.33 17.63
N ASP A 425 15.83 -12.21 17.91
CA ASP A 425 14.74 -12.13 18.88
C ASP A 425 13.55 -12.97 18.39
N TRP A 426 13.13 -12.81 17.11
CA TRP A 426 12.11 -13.67 16.50
C TRP A 426 12.49 -15.16 16.54
N ARG A 427 13.72 -15.50 16.19
CA ARG A 427 14.22 -16.88 16.20
C ARG A 427 14.12 -17.52 17.58
N THR A 428 14.44 -16.78 18.63
CA THR A 428 14.37 -17.23 20.03
C THR A 428 12.92 -17.34 20.50
N PHE A 429 12.12 -16.31 20.22
CA PHE A 429 10.73 -16.23 20.63
C PHE A 429 9.86 -17.33 19.99
N LEU A 430 10.00 -17.59 18.68
CA LEU A 430 9.21 -18.61 18.01
C LEU A 430 9.53 -20.03 18.52
N LEU A 431 10.77 -20.31 18.92
CA LEU A 431 11.10 -21.57 19.59
C LEU A 431 10.44 -21.67 20.97
N ALA A 432 10.49 -20.59 21.76
CA ALA A 432 9.85 -20.55 23.06
C ALA A 432 8.33 -20.76 22.94
N LYS A 433 7.70 -20.11 21.95
CA LYS A 433 6.29 -20.28 21.61
C LYS A 433 5.95 -21.71 21.21
N PHE A 434 6.77 -22.34 20.36
CA PHE A 434 6.60 -23.74 19.99
C PHE A 434 6.61 -24.66 21.23
N ARG A 435 7.64 -24.54 22.08
CA ARG A 435 7.81 -25.39 23.27
C ARG A 435 6.71 -25.20 24.31
N ALA A 436 6.18 -23.99 24.43
CA ALA A 436 5.04 -23.73 25.32
C ALA A 436 3.74 -24.37 24.81
N LEU A 437 3.52 -24.34 23.49
CA LEU A 437 2.30 -24.85 22.86
C LEU A 437 2.28 -26.37 22.67
N GLU A 438 3.42 -27.00 22.37
CA GLU A 438 3.48 -28.44 22.05
C GLU A 438 2.80 -29.32 23.11
N PRO A 439 3.04 -29.15 24.43
CA PRO A 439 2.35 -29.93 25.46
C PRO A 439 0.83 -29.69 25.55
N GLN A 440 0.35 -28.53 25.07
CA GLN A 440 -1.05 -28.11 25.20
C GLN A 440 -1.91 -28.56 24.02
N VAL A 441 -1.39 -28.41 22.80
CA VAL A 441 -2.17 -28.61 21.56
C VAL A 441 -1.60 -29.70 20.66
N GLY A 442 -0.46 -30.30 21.04
CA GLY A 442 0.26 -31.27 20.23
C GLY A 442 1.16 -30.61 19.18
N ARG A 443 2.14 -31.39 18.71
CA ARG A 443 3.24 -30.93 17.86
C ARG A 443 2.80 -30.23 16.58
N GLU A 444 1.90 -30.85 15.83
CA GLU A 444 1.41 -30.33 14.54
C GLU A 444 0.74 -28.96 14.70
N LYS A 445 -0.21 -28.83 15.64
CA LYS A 445 -0.95 -27.59 15.89
C LYS A 445 -0.04 -26.50 16.47
N ALA A 446 0.93 -26.87 17.32
CA ALA A 446 1.92 -25.94 17.84
C ALA A 446 2.80 -25.36 16.73
N PHE A 447 3.27 -26.21 15.80
CA PHE A 447 4.04 -25.76 14.65
C PHE A 447 3.22 -24.84 13.74
N ALA A 448 1.97 -25.20 13.43
CA ALA A 448 1.08 -24.36 12.64
C ALA A 448 0.87 -22.97 13.26
N LYS A 449 0.61 -22.89 14.58
CA LYS A 449 0.46 -21.61 15.29
C LYS A 449 1.72 -20.73 15.23
N VAL A 450 2.91 -21.34 15.27
CA VAL A 450 4.19 -20.63 15.13
C VAL A 450 4.37 -20.07 13.73
N ILE A 451 4.01 -20.85 12.70
CA ILE A 451 4.04 -20.39 11.31
C ILE A 451 3.03 -19.27 11.08
N ASP A 452 1.80 -19.39 11.60
CA ASP A 452 0.76 -18.37 11.49
C ASP A 452 1.18 -17.03 12.12
N LEU A 453 1.84 -17.07 13.28
CA LEU A 453 2.34 -15.87 13.94
C LEU A 453 3.44 -15.18 13.12
N LEU A 454 4.39 -15.95 12.56
CA LEU A 454 5.42 -15.40 11.69
C LEU A 454 4.82 -14.83 10.40
N ARG A 455 3.87 -15.54 9.78
CA ARG A 455 3.12 -15.06 8.61
C ARG A 455 2.41 -13.74 8.91
N PHE A 456 1.75 -13.63 10.06
CA PHE A 456 1.02 -12.43 10.45
C PHE A 456 1.96 -11.22 10.61
N TYR A 457 3.13 -11.42 11.22
CA TYR A 457 4.18 -10.39 11.29
C TYR A 457 4.66 -9.96 9.91
N LEU A 458 4.97 -10.90 9.01
CA LEU A 458 5.48 -10.59 7.68
C LEU A 458 4.44 -9.78 6.87
N LEU A 459 3.17 -10.20 6.88
CA LEU A 459 2.08 -9.48 6.22
C LEU A 459 1.92 -8.02 6.72
N ALA A 460 2.20 -7.77 8.00
CA ALA A 460 2.04 -6.45 8.61
C ALA A 460 3.28 -5.54 8.45
N PHE A 461 4.48 -6.13 8.50
CA PHE A 461 5.73 -5.38 8.64
C PHE A 461 6.71 -5.53 7.47
N THR A 462 6.33 -6.23 6.41
CA THR A 462 7.16 -6.36 5.20
C THR A 462 6.33 -6.12 3.93
N THR A 463 6.97 -5.64 2.87
CA THR A 463 6.35 -5.40 1.56
C THR A 463 7.30 -5.84 0.46
N HIS A 464 6.73 -6.40 -0.63
CA HIS A 464 7.51 -6.83 -1.79
C HIS A 464 7.84 -5.65 -2.72
N THR A 465 9.09 -5.56 -3.19
CA THR A 465 9.53 -4.61 -4.23
C THR A 465 9.29 -5.18 -5.64
N PRO A 466 8.91 -4.37 -6.65
CA PRO A 466 8.81 -4.83 -8.05
C PRO A 466 10.18 -4.99 -8.74
N TYR A 467 11.27 -5.02 -7.97
CA TYR A 467 12.65 -5.04 -8.44
C TYR A 467 13.42 -6.12 -7.71
N ASN A 468 14.46 -6.65 -8.35
CA ASN A 468 15.38 -7.59 -7.72
C ASN A 468 16.32 -6.83 -6.78
N ILE A 469 16.51 -7.29 -5.54
CA ILE A 469 17.52 -6.71 -4.65
C ILE A 469 18.88 -7.31 -5.02
N GLU A 470 19.93 -6.48 -5.04
CA GLU A 470 21.28 -6.91 -5.43
C GLU A 470 21.83 -8.03 -4.53
N ASP A 471 21.91 -9.26 -5.07
CA ASP A 471 22.35 -10.48 -4.39
C ASP A 471 23.88 -10.57 -4.18
N PHE A 472 24.62 -9.51 -4.48
CA PHE A 472 26.07 -9.45 -4.30
C PHE A 472 26.46 -8.48 -3.19
N GLY A 473 27.44 -8.88 -2.37
CA GLY A 473 27.99 -8.02 -1.31
C GLY A 473 27.41 -8.29 0.08
N VAL A 474 26.64 -7.34 0.60
CA VAL A 474 26.29 -7.27 2.03
C VAL A 474 25.26 -8.33 2.43
N ASN A 475 25.60 -9.14 3.44
CA ASN A 475 24.71 -10.17 3.99
C ASN A 475 23.37 -9.57 4.47
N TYR A 476 22.28 -9.98 3.81
CA TYR A 476 20.90 -9.55 4.11
C TYR A 476 20.48 -9.79 5.56
N LEU A 477 21.03 -10.81 6.22
CA LEU A 477 20.67 -11.18 7.60
C LEU A 477 21.32 -10.27 8.66
N ASN A 478 22.28 -9.42 8.26
CA ASN A 478 23.04 -8.55 9.15
C ASN A 478 22.63 -7.07 9.06
N ARG A 479 21.59 -6.76 8.28
CA ARG A 479 21.18 -5.37 8.00
C ARG A 479 19.72 -5.11 8.29
N THR A 480 19.41 -3.85 8.56
CA THR A 480 18.04 -3.34 8.59
C THR A 480 17.68 -2.81 7.21
N PHE A 481 16.59 -3.29 6.64
CA PHE A 481 16.09 -2.89 5.32
C PHE A 481 15.43 -1.51 5.35
N PRO A 482 15.32 -0.80 4.22
CA PRO A 482 14.62 0.46 4.18
C PRO A 482 13.12 0.25 4.38
N ARG A 483 12.45 1.23 5.01
CA ARG A 483 11.00 1.23 5.16
C ARG A 483 10.30 1.97 4.03
N ALA A 484 9.16 1.42 3.63
CA ALA A 484 8.12 2.10 2.87
C ALA A 484 7.34 3.10 3.74
N LEU A 485 6.50 3.94 3.13
CA LEU A 485 5.63 4.92 3.79
C LEU A 485 4.67 4.29 4.80
N THR A 486 4.35 3.01 4.61
CA THR A 486 3.54 2.20 5.52
C THR A 486 4.33 1.64 6.71
N GLY A 487 5.63 1.95 6.84
CA GLY A 487 6.51 1.38 7.87
C GLY A 487 7.03 -0.02 7.57
N GLN A 488 6.49 -0.70 6.55
CA GLN A 488 6.91 -2.04 6.16
C GLN A 488 8.35 -2.04 5.61
N LEU A 489 9.13 -3.05 5.96
CA LEU A 489 10.46 -3.30 5.40
C LEU A 489 10.34 -3.78 3.96
N ILE A 490 11.11 -3.17 3.05
CA ILE A 490 11.11 -3.52 1.63
C ILE A 490 11.99 -4.74 1.39
N HIS A 491 11.39 -5.84 0.95
CA HIS A 491 12.05 -7.11 0.65
C HIS A 491 11.72 -7.57 -0.78
N ASP A 492 12.56 -8.45 -1.34
CA ASP A 492 12.22 -9.28 -2.49
C ASP A 492 12.12 -10.75 -2.07
N CYS A 493 11.80 -11.63 -3.02
CA CYS A 493 11.66 -13.06 -2.79
C CYS A 493 12.89 -13.75 -2.19
N GLY A 494 14.10 -13.37 -2.64
CA GLY A 494 15.36 -13.89 -2.11
C GLY A 494 15.54 -13.54 -0.64
N VAL A 495 15.31 -12.27 -0.30
CA VAL A 495 15.35 -11.78 1.08
C VAL A 495 14.34 -12.51 1.96
N TYR A 496 13.08 -12.69 1.51
CA TYR A 496 12.07 -13.44 2.26
C TYR A 496 12.54 -14.87 2.56
N ALA A 497 12.94 -15.62 1.53
CA ALA A 497 13.32 -17.01 1.66
C ALA A 497 14.48 -17.20 2.66
N ILE A 498 15.53 -16.38 2.57
CA ILE A 498 16.69 -16.46 3.49
C ILE A 498 16.31 -16.02 4.91
N ARG A 499 15.55 -14.93 5.07
CA ARG A 499 15.15 -14.43 6.39
C ARG A 499 14.25 -15.42 7.12
N ILE A 500 13.28 -16.01 6.43
CA ILE A 500 12.39 -17.03 6.99
C ILE A 500 13.19 -18.27 7.39
N ALA A 501 14.09 -18.74 6.50
CA ALA A 501 14.96 -19.86 6.80
C ALA A 501 15.81 -19.63 8.06
N TYR A 502 16.30 -18.40 8.26
CA TYR A 502 17.05 -18.03 9.45
C TYR A 502 16.18 -17.92 10.70
N ILE A 503 15.05 -17.21 10.63
CA ILE A 503 14.14 -17.01 11.76
C ILE A 503 13.63 -18.36 12.28
N LEU A 504 13.26 -19.28 11.40
CA LEU A 504 12.79 -20.60 11.79
C LEU A 504 13.91 -21.60 12.11
N SER A 505 15.18 -21.20 12.07
CA SER A 505 16.30 -22.16 12.15
C SER A 505 16.41 -22.91 13.50
N LEU A 506 15.93 -22.35 14.62
CA LEU A 506 15.88 -23.10 15.89
C LEU A 506 14.72 -24.11 15.91
N VAL A 507 13.52 -23.67 15.48
CA VAL A 507 12.35 -24.55 15.34
C VAL A 507 12.67 -25.69 14.38
N ARG A 508 13.40 -25.39 13.31
CA ARG A 508 13.95 -26.38 12.38
C ARG A 508 14.79 -27.45 13.07
N THR A 509 15.70 -27.06 13.96
CA THR A 509 16.52 -28.03 14.69
C THR A 509 15.69 -28.83 15.69
N GLU A 510 14.75 -28.18 16.38
CA GLU A 510 13.86 -28.83 17.35
C GLU A 510 12.97 -29.91 16.72
N LEU A 511 12.48 -29.65 15.52
CA LEU A 511 11.52 -30.50 14.80
C LEU A 511 12.15 -31.35 13.69
N ASP A 512 13.48 -31.34 13.56
CA ASP A 512 14.22 -31.98 12.47
C ASP A 512 13.65 -31.64 11.07
N LEU A 513 13.39 -30.35 10.82
CA LEU A 513 12.80 -29.90 9.56
C LEU A 513 13.83 -29.86 8.43
N GLU A 514 13.38 -30.23 7.25
CA GLU A 514 14.11 -30.08 6.01
C GLU A 514 13.64 -28.84 5.26
N PHE A 515 14.58 -27.97 4.92
CA PHE A 515 14.32 -26.73 4.19
C PHE A 515 14.96 -26.83 2.81
N ARG A 516 14.26 -26.38 1.78
CA ARG A 516 14.72 -26.41 0.39
C ARG A 516 14.36 -25.11 -0.31
N PHE A 517 15.35 -24.44 -0.90
CA PHE A 517 15.06 -23.32 -1.80
C PHE A 517 14.59 -23.84 -3.14
N VAL A 518 13.55 -23.22 -3.69
CA VAL A 518 13.05 -23.52 -5.04
C VAL A 518 13.22 -22.28 -5.89
N ARG A 519 14.15 -22.31 -6.84
CA ARG A 519 14.31 -21.24 -7.83
C ARG A 519 13.22 -21.42 -8.88
N LEU A 520 12.45 -20.36 -9.12
CA LEU A 520 11.36 -20.27 -10.09
C LEU A 520 11.63 -19.04 -10.99
N PRO A 521 10.94 -18.87 -12.13
CA PRO A 521 11.16 -17.72 -13.02
C PRO A 521 11.03 -16.40 -12.24
N LEU A 522 12.14 -15.66 -12.15
CA LEU A 522 12.24 -14.37 -11.45
C LEU A 522 11.82 -14.43 -9.97
N HIS A 523 11.81 -15.61 -9.35
CA HIS A 523 11.30 -15.83 -7.98
C HIS A 523 12.11 -16.87 -7.21
N VAL A 524 12.06 -16.81 -5.88
CA VAL A 524 12.64 -17.82 -4.97
C VAL A 524 11.60 -18.21 -3.94
N GLY A 525 11.20 -19.48 -3.94
CA GLY A 525 10.38 -20.09 -2.90
C GLY A 525 11.22 -20.84 -1.86
N LEU A 526 10.57 -21.20 -0.76
CA LEU A 526 11.10 -22.08 0.28
C LEU A 526 10.08 -23.18 0.57
N VAL A 527 10.50 -24.44 0.51
CA VAL A 527 9.71 -25.60 0.93
C VAL A 527 10.22 -26.08 2.28
N ILE A 528 9.31 -26.26 3.23
CA ILE A 528 9.58 -26.74 4.58
C ILE A 528 8.82 -28.06 4.78
N THR A 529 9.54 -29.13 5.11
CA THR A 529 8.96 -30.45 5.39
C THR A 529 9.48 -31.01 6.71
N GLY A 530 8.70 -31.88 7.34
CA GLY A 530 9.09 -32.57 8.57
C GLY A 530 8.25 -33.83 8.79
N THR A 531 8.80 -34.81 9.50
CA THR A 531 8.09 -36.08 9.75
C THR A 531 6.90 -35.85 10.68
N GLY A 532 5.71 -36.29 10.24
CA GLY A 532 4.49 -36.14 11.03
C GLY A 532 3.99 -34.69 11.13
N LEU A 533 4.40 -33.81 10.20
CA LEU A 533 4.01 -32.41 10.14
C LEU A 533 3.50 -32.05 8.74
N PRO A 534 2.63 -31.03 8.62
CA PRO A 534 2.28 -30.45 7.33
C PRO A 534 3.52 -29.89 6.63
N ALA A 535 3.53 -29.99 5.30
CA ALA A 535 4.51 -29.26 4.50
C ALA A 535 4.06 -27.80 4.36
N TYR A 536 5.01 -26.89 4.21
CA TYR A 536 4.73 -25.50 3.87
C TYR A 536 5.46 -25.11 2.60
N VAL A 537 4.71 -24.65 1.60
CA VAL A 537 5.26 -23.94 0.44
C VAL A 537 5.21 -22.45 0.76
N VAL A 538 6.37 -21.80 0.72
CA VAL A 538 6.51 -20.40 1.11
C VAL A 538 6.92 -19.57 -0.11
N HIS A 539 6.08 -18.59 -0.43
CA HIS A 539 6.34 -17.57 -1.45
C HIS A 539 6.19 -16.19 -0.83
N ASN A 540 7.32 -15.52 -0.59
CA ASN A 540 7.38 -14.25 0.12
C ASN A 540 6.82 -14.34 1.54
N ASP A 541 5.74 -13.61 1.83
CA ASP A 541 5.02 -13.60 3.11
C ASP A 541 3.85 -14.60 3.15
N GLN A 542 3.63 -15.37 2.08
CA GLN A 542 2.61 -16.41 2.02
C GLN A 542 3.18 -17.77 2.44
N PHE A 543 2.53 -18.39 3.44
CA PHE A 543 2.78 -19.76 3.86
C PHE A 543 1.56 -20.59 3.48
N ILE A 544 1.74 -21.48 2.51
CA ILE A 544 0.68 -22.34 2.00
C ILE A 544 0.87 -23.71 2.66
N PRO A 545 0.02 -24.08 3.64
CA PRO A 545 0.09 -25.39 4.25
C PRO A 545 -0.40 -26.44 3.25
N VAL A 546 0.31 -27.56 3.18
CA VAL A 546 -0.13 -28.78 2.50
C VAL A 546 -0.19 -29.87 3.55
N SER A 547 -1.39 -30.34 3.85
CA SER A 547 -1.60 -31.31 4.94
C SER A 547 -0.88 -32.63 4.65
N GLN A 548 -0.68 -33.48 5.66
CA GLN A 548 -0.05 -34.79 5.43
C GLN A 548 -0.87 -35.68 4.49
N ALA A 549 -2.20 -35.66 4.62
CA ALA A 549 -3.10 -36.40 3.76
C ALA A 549 -3.02 -35.89 2.32
N GLU A 550 -3.10 -34.57 2.14
CA GLU A 550 -2.98 -33.93 0.82
C GLU A 550 -1.60 -34.20 0.19
N MET A 551 -0.51 -34.12 0.96
CA MET A 551 0.82 -34.50 0.49
C MET A 551 0.91 -35.98 0.08
N ALA A 552 0.19 -36.87 0.76
CA ALA A 552 0.14 -38.29 0.39
C ALA A 552 -0.63 -38.49 -0.93
N ASP A 553 -1.76 -37.80 -1.09
CA ASP A 553 -2.57 -37.82 -2.31
C ASP A 553 -1.82 -37.24 -3.50
N LEU A 554 -1.12 -36.12 -3.33
CA LEU A 554 -0.29 -35.52 -4.36
C LEU A 554 0.89 -36.41 -4.75
N ARG A 555 1.54 -37.07 -3.78
CA ARG A 555 2.58 -38.06 -4.10
C ARG A 555 2.02 -39.24 -4.89
N LYS A 556 0.84 -39.71 -4.54
CA LYS A 556 0.16 -40.79 -5.24
C LYS A 556 -0.15 -40.37 -6.68
N GLN A 557 -0.83 -39.23 -6.85
CA GLN A 557 -1.13 -38.63 -8.15
C GLN A 557 0.14 -38.49 -8.99
N TRP A 558 1.19 -37.88 -8.45
CA TRP A 558 2.45 -37.67 -9.15
C TRP A 558 3.07 -38.97 -9.68
N ARG A 559 2.98 -40.05 -8.91
CA ARG A 559 3.49 -41.36 -9.32
C ARG A 559 2.62 -42.01 -10.38
N GLU A 560 1.32 -41.80 -10.30
CA GLU A 560 0.27 -42.43 -11.13
C GLU A 560 -0.11 -41.62 -12.37
N THR A 561 0.39 -40.39 -12.55
CA THR A 561 0.13 -39.57 -13.75
C THR A 561 1.42 -39.14 -14.44
N ASP A 562 1.38 -38.99 -15.76
CA ASP A 562 2.52 -38.51 -16.55
C ASP A 562 2.58 -36.97 -16.59
N ALA A 563 3.33 -36.37 -17.52
CA ALA A 563 3.42 -34.91 -17.61
C ALA A 563 2.10 -34.24 -18.03
N MET A 564 1.25 -34.93 -18.78
CA MET A 564 -0.03 -34.41 -19.25
C MET A 564 -1.16 -34.67 -18.26
N GLY A 565 -0.85 -35.25 -17.10
CA GLY A 565 -1.86 -35.67 -16.12
C GLY A 565 -2.54 -36.99 -16.50
N ASP A 566 -2.12 -37.66 -17.58
CA ASP A 566 -2.71 -38.90 -18.03
C ASP A 566 -2.29 -40.07 -17.12
N PRO A 567 -3.19 -41.02 -16.81
CA PRO A 567 -2.86 -42.17 -15.98
C PRO A 567 -1.70 -43.00 -16.55
N ARG A 568 -0.76 -43.38 -15.68
CA ARG A 568 0.39 -44.24 -15.99
C ARG A 568 0.63 -45.27 -14.89
N LYS A 569 1.54 -46.21 -15.16
CA LYS A 569 2.05 -47.11 -14.13
C LYS A 569 2.82 -46.31 -13.06
N PRO A 570 2.63 -46.60 -11.76
CA PRO A 570 3.32 -45.91 -10.67
C PRO A 570 4.84 -45.89 -10.86
N ALA A 571 5.44 -44.70 -10.96
CA ALA A 571 6.89 -44.56 -11.04
C ALA A 571 7.55 -44.41 -9.65
N PRO A 572 8.88 -44.64 -9.54
CA PRO A 572 9.64 -44.25 -8.36
C PRO A 572 9.50 -42.73 -8.09
N LEU A 573 9.36 -42.36 -6.83
CA LEU A 573 9.23 -40.97 -6.42
C LEU A 573 10.62 -40.30 -6.40
N ASP A 574 10.83 -39.30 -7.26
CA ASP A 574 11.92 -38.34 -7.09
C ASP A 574 11.40 -37.20 -6.20
N GLU A 575 11.68 -37.28 -4.89
CA GLU A 575 11.19 -36.30 -3.90
C GLU A 575 11.61 -34.86 -4.26
N ARG A 576 12.78 -34.67 -4.88
CA ARG A 576 13.23 -33.35 -5.32
C ARG A 576 12.42 -32.82 -6.50
N GLN A 577 12.04 -33.70 -7.44
CA GLN A 577 11.14 -33.33 -8.54
C GLN A 577 9.78 -32.97 -7.99
N PHE A 578 9.20 -33.88 -7.21
CA PHE A 578 7.87 -33.76 -6.65
C PHE A 578 7.70 -32.46 -5.84
N LEU A 579 8.60 -32.17 -4.89
CA LEU A 579 8.52 -30.95 -4.09
C LEU A 579 8.70 -29.67 -4.92
N GLY A 580 9.52 -29.73 -5.98
CA GLY A 580 9.66 -28.61 -6.91
C GLY A 580 8.38 -28.35 -7.71
N GLU A 581 7.69 -29.39 -8.16
CA GLU A 581 6.39 -29.29 -8.86
C GLU A 581 5.26 -28.82 -7.93
N VAL A 582 5.23 -29.29 -6.68
CA VAL A 582 4.31 -28.79 -5.65
C VAL A 582 4.56 -27.31 -5.37
N SER A 583 5.82 -26.87 -5.30
CA SER A 583 6.12 -25.44 -5.13
C SER A 583 5.77 -24.61 -6.37
N ALA A 584 6.02 -25.14 -7.58
CA ALA A 584 5.75 -24.43 -8.82
C ALA A 584 4.24 -24.22 -9.06
N SER A 585 3.43 -25.26 -8.83
CA SER A 585 1.96 -25.20 -8.95
C SER A 585 1.30 -24.20 -8.01
N GLN A 586 1.95 -23.88 -6.89
CA GLN A 586 1.51 -22.85 -5.92
C GLN A 586 2.05 -21.44 -6.23
N PHE A 587 2.95 -21.29 -7.21
CA PHE A 587 3.51 -19.98 -7.59
C PHE A 587 2.66 -19.28 -8.65
N VAL A 588 2.49 -19.92 -9.82
CA VAL A 588 1.62 -19.43 -10.91
C VAL A 588 0.78 -20.60 -11.40
N PRO A 589 -0.56 -20.50 -11.40
CA PRO A 589 -1.40 -21.62 -11.80
C PRO A 589 -1.41 -21.82 -13.32
N ASN A 590 -1.67 -23.05 -13.74
CA ASN A 590 -1.99 -23.45 -15.12
C ASN A 590 -0.94 -23.05 -16.17
N VAL A 591 0.34 -23.07 -15.82
CA VAL A 591 1.45 -22.81 -16.76
C VAL A 591 2.62 -23.71 -16.41
N ASP A 592 3.31 -24.22 -17.43
CA ASP A 592 4.55 -24.97 -17.22
C ASP A 592 5.61 -24.07 -16.61
N ILE A 593 6.29 -24.53 -15.57
CA ILE A 593 7.24 -23.69 -14.82
C ILE A 593 8.59 -24.38 -14.70
N PRO A 594 9.68 -23.80 -15.21
CA PRO A 594 11.01 -24.32 -14.97
C PRO A 594 11.43 -24.02 -13.53
N PHE A 595 12.13 -24.97 -12.91
CA PHE A 595 12.59 -24.82 -11.54
C PHE A 595 13.92 -25.53 -11.28
N ARG A 596 14.54 -25.14 -10.16
CA ARG A 596 15.63 -25.86 -9.51
C ARG A 596 15.38 -25.92 -8.02
N ILE A 597 15.74 -27.05 -7.40
CA ILE A 597 15.66 -27.24 -5.96
C ILE A 597 17.06 -27.34 -5.35
N ILE A 598 17.30 -26.60 -4.28
CA ILE A 598 18.57 -26.54 -3.57
C ILE A 598 18.31 -26.84 -2.09
N ASP A 599 18.80 -27.98 -1.62
CA ASP A 599 18.70 -28.35 -0.21
C ASP A 599 19.49 -27.37 0.66
N LEU A 600 18.86 -26.90 1.73
CA LEU A 600 19.50 -26.11 2.75
C LEU A 600 20.04 -27.05 3.84
N PRO A 601 21.36 -27.17 4.07
CA PRO A 601 21.90 -27.99 5.15
C PRO A 601 21.41 -27.51 6.54
N PRO A 602 21.39 -28.39 7.55
CA PRO A 602 21.06 -28.01 8.92
C PRO A 602 21.95 -26.85 9.41
N PRO A 603 21.39 -25.88 10.15
CA PRO A 603 22.16 -24.76 10.69
C PRO A 603 23.19 -25.26 11.69
N LYS A 604 24.44 -24.78 11.60
CA LYS A 604 25.52 -25.16 12.53
C LYS A 604 26.20 -23.92 13.12
N GLY A 605 26.40 -23.92 14.43
CA GLY A 605 27.20 -22.92 15.12
C GLY A 605 26.41 -21.73 15.69
N LYS A 606 27.11 -20.63 15.94
CA LYS A 606 26.55 -19.41 16.55
C LYS A 606 25.66 -18.64 15.56
N PRO A 607 24.77 -17.73 16.04
CA PRO A 607 23.91 -16.92 15.18
C PRO A 607 24.60 -16.28 13.97
N ALA A 608 25.76 -15.65 14.16
CA ALA A 608 26.53 -15.02 13.08
C ALA A 608 27.04 -16.04 12.04
N GLU A 609 27.52 -17.20 12.49
CA GLU A 609 28.02 -18.27 11.60
C GLU A 609 26.90 -18.84 10.75
N ILE A 610 25.71 -19.04 11.33
CA ILE A 610 24.53 -19.51 10.59
C ILE A 610 24.12 -18.48 9.54
N LYS A 611 24.09 -17.17 9.89
CA LYS A 611 23.78 -16.10 8.93
C LYS A 611 24.76 -16.11 7.76
N ASP A 612 26.04 -16.31 8.02
CA ASP A 612 27.06 -16.36 6.97
C ASP A 612 26.99 -17.63 6.12
N GLN A 613 26.68 -18.78 6.72
CA GLN A 613 26.47 -20.04 5.99
C GLN A 613 25.27 -19.92 5.04
N LEU A 614 24.14 -19.39 5.52
CA LEU A 614 22.95 -19.15 4.71
C LEU A 614 23.24 -18.21 3.55
N TRP A 615 23.90 -17.09 3.83
CA TRP A 615 24.26 -16.10 2.81
C TRP A 615 25.20 -16.67 1.75
N LYS A 616 26.24 -17.40 2.17
CA LYS A 616 27.17 -18.07 1.25
C LYS A 616 26.47 -19.11 0.40
N LEU A 617 25.55 -19.89 0.99
CA LEU A 617 24.78 -20.87 0.21
C LEU A 617 23.93 -20.17 -0.84
N TYR A 618 23.19 -19.14 -0.43
CA TYR A 618 22.29 -18.42 -1.32
C TYR A 618 23.05 -17.78 -2.49
N THR A 619 24.08 -16.99 -2.19
CA THR A 619 24.87 -16.27 -3.21
C THR A 619 25.69 -17.18 -4.12
N ARG A 620 26.08 -18.39 -3.66
CA ARG A 620 26.89 -19.31 -4.47
C ARG A 620 26.11 -20.42 -5.16
N ARG A 621 24.90 -20.74 -4.70
CA ARG A 621 24.15 -21.90 -5.19
C ARG A 621 22.69 -21.63 -5.53
N VAL A 622 22.05 -20.60 -4.98
CA VAL A 622 20.63 -20.29 -5.23
C VAL A 622 20.49 -19.16 -6.25
N ALA A 623 21.05 -17.98 -5.96
CA ALA A 623 21.01 -16.83 -6.86
C ALA A 623 21.58 -17.13 -8.26
N PRO A 624 22.76 -17.78 -8.41
CA PRO A 624 23.31 -18.12 -9.74
C PRO A 624 22.70 -19.38 -10.38
N ALA A 625 21.64 -19.96 -9.78
CA ALA A 625 21.02 -21.17 -10.31
C ALA A 625 20.12 -20.84 -11.52
N GLU A 626 20.73 -20.71 -12.69
CA GLU A 626 20.03 -20.35 -13.92
C GLU A 626 18.92 -21.35 -14.29
N LEU A 627 17.72 -20.84 -14.57
CA LEU A 627 16.60 -21.64 -15.07
C LEU A 627 16.56 -21.68 -16.60
N PHE A 628 17.06 -20.62 -17.23
CA PHE A 628 17.05 -20.41 -18.67
C PHE A 628 18.48 -20.33 -19.21
N SER A 629 18.66 -20.70 -20.48
CA SER A 629 19.96 -20.68 -21.14
C SER A 629 20.44 -19.24 -21.37
N ALA A 630 21.73 -19.05 -21.68
CA ALA A 630 22.29 -17.72 -21.93
C ALA A 630 21.61 -16.98 -23.11
N ALA A 631 20.85 -17.69 -23.95
CA ALA A 631 20.09 -17.14 -25.05
C ALA A 631 19.10 -16.06 -24.60
N ILE A 632 18.44 -16.24 -23.45
CA ILE A 632 17.47 -15.24 -22.95
C ILE A 632 18.13 -13.90 -22.58
N GLY A 633 19.45 -13.89 -22.33
CA GLY A 633 20.22 -12.69 -22.03
C GLY A 633 20.83 -12.00 -23.27
N ASN A 634 20.72 -12.60 -24.45
CA ASN A 634 21.31 -12.08 -25.68
C ASN A 634 20.26 -11.34 -26.53
N PRO A 635 20.35 -10.00 -26.72
CA PRO A 635 19.39 -9.23 -27.52
C PRO A 635 19.24 -9.70 -28.97
N GLY A 636 20.23 -10.41 -29.51
CA GLY A 636 20.17 -11.00 -30.86
C GLY A 636 19.53 -12.39 -30.93
N SER A 637 19.13 -12.97 -29.79
CA SER A 637 18.47 -14.28 -29.74
C SER A 637 16.96 -14.16 -29.93
N PRO A 638 16.29 -15.10 -30.62
CA PRO A 638 14.83 -15.17 -30.66
C PRO A 638 14.19 -15.47 -29.29
N HIS A 639 14.98 -15.91 -28.30
CA HIS A 639 14.53 -16.23 -26.95
C HIS A 639 14.74 -15.09 -25.96
N TYR A 640 15.25 -13.95 -26.43
CA TYR A 640 15.61 -12.82 -25.58
C TYR A 640 14.47 -12.43 -24.64
N GLN A 641 14.77 -12.36 -23.34
CA GLN A 641 13.84 -12.01 -22.27
C GLN A 641 12.57 -12.89 -22.16
N PHE A 642 12.61 -14.14 -22.65
CA PHE A 642 11.48 -15.08 -22.49
C PHE A 642 11.03 -15.23 -21.02
N ASP A 643 11.96 -15.14 -20.07
CA ASP A 643 11.69 -15.18 -18.63
C ASP A 643 10.71 -14.10 -18.15
N LEU A 644 10.62 -12.96 -18.83
CA LEU A 644 9.71 -11.87 -18.48
C LEU A 644 8.23 -12.20 -18.76
N LYS A 645 7.93 -13.20 -19.58
CA LYS A 645 6.55 -13.65 -19.83
C LYS A 645 5.84 -14.11 -18.56
N TYR A 646 6.58 -14.67 -17.59
CA TYR A 646 6.04 -15.02 -16.28
C TYR A 646 5.69 -13.79 -15.43
N LEU A 647 6.50 -12.73 -15.51
CA LEU A 647 6.21 -11.46 -14.83
C LEU A 647 5.01 -10.75 -15.45
N GLU A 648 4.90 -10.79 -16.79
CA GLU A 648 3.73 -10.32 -17.52
C GLU A 648 2.46 -11.08 -17.07
N LEU A 649 2.53 -12.41 -17.00
CA LEU A 649 1.41 -13.24 -16.53
C LEU A 649 0.99 -12.90 -15.10
N LEU A 650 1.94 -12.73 -14.18
CA LEU A 650 1.67 -12.30 -12.80
C LEU A 650 1.04 -10.90 -12.73
N LYS A 651 1.50 -9.96 -13.57
CA LYS A 651 0.94 -8.61 -13.66
C LYS A 651 -0.49 -8.65 -14.18
N MET A 652 -0.75 -9.37 -15.26
CA MET A 652 -2.09 -9.54 -15.81
C MET A 652 -3.01 -10.23 -14.79
N TYR A 653 -2.50 -11.22 -14.04
CA TYR A 653 -3.28 -11.91 -13.01
C TYR A 653 -3.71 -10.94 -11.91
N LYS A 654 -2.79 -10.07 -11.46
CA LYS A 654 -3.07 -9.00 -10.52
C LYS A 654 -4.09 -8.00 -11.04
N GLU A 655 -3.95 -7.56 -12.28
CA GLU A 655 -4.91 -6.65 -12.92
C GLU A 655 -6.30 -7.28 -12.97
N TRP A 656 -6.43 -8.50 -13.50
CA TRP A 656 -7.69 -9.24 -13.49
C TRP A 656 -8.28 -9.41 -12.08
N PHE A 657 -7.46 -9.81 -11.10
CA PHE A 657 -7.91 -9.98 -9.72
C PHE A 657 -8.43 -8.66 -9.14
N ASN A 658 -7.67 -7.58 -9.27
CA ASN A 658 -7.98 -6.29 -8.67
C ASN A 658 -9.12 -5.54 -9.37
N GLU A 659 -9.22 -5.67 -10.70
CA GLU A 659 -10.17 -4.91 -11.51
C GLU A 659 -11.46 -5.68 -11.79
N THR A 660 -11.44 -7.02 -11.68
CA THR A 660 -12.59 -7.86 -11.99
C THR A 660 -13.06 -8.68 -10.79
N TYR A 661 -12.18 -9.48 -10.18
CA TYR A 661 -12.56 -10.42 -9.12
C TYR A 661 -12.91 -9.73 -7.79
N VAL A 662 -12.10 -8.74 -7.39
CA VAL A 662 -12.32 -7.97 -6.15
C VAL A 662 -13.60 -7.12 -6.22
N PRO A 663 -13.85 -6.33 -7.29
CA PRO A 663 -15.09 -5.56 -7.42
C PRO A 663 -16.32 -6.46 -7.49
N PHE A 664 -16.22 -7.62 -8.15
CA PHE A 664 -17.30 -8.61 -8.14
C PHE A 664 -17.70 -8.97 -6.71
N TRP A 665 -16.76 -9.44 -5.88
CA TRP A 665 -17.10 -9.84 -4.52
C TRP A 665 -17.57 -8.68 -3.64
N ASN A 666 -16.93 -7.51 -3.79
CA ASN A 666 -17.23 -6.34 -2.95
C ASN A 666 -18.53 -5.62 -3.32
N ALA A 667 -19.02 -5.79 -4.54
CA ALA A 667 -20.24 -5.14 -5.03
C ALA A 667 -21.32 -6.16 -5.42
N GLU A 668 -21.19 -6.81 -6.59
CA GLU A 668 -22.23 -7.69 -7.14
C GLU A 668 -22.48 -8.92 -6.24
N GLY A 669 -21.44 -9.67 -5.90
CA GLY A 669 -21.50 -10.86 -5.04
C GLY A 669 -22.01 -10.55 -3.63
N ARG A 670 -21.58 -9.44 -3.03
CA ARG A 670 -22.10 -8.95 -1.75
C ARG A 670 -23.58 -8.57 -1.82
N GLY A 671 -24.01 -7.88 -2.88
CA GLY A 671 -25.42 -7.53 -3.10
C GLY A 671 -26.30 -8.77 -3.21
N ILE A 672 -25.84 -9.78 -3.96
CA ILE A 672 -26.52 -11.08 -4.09
C ILE A 672 -26.56 -11.79 -2.73
N TRP A 673 -25.44 -11.85 -1.99
CA TRP A 673 -25.42 -12.45 -0.65
C TRP A 673 -26.40 -11.80 0.30
N LEU A 674 -26.36 -10.47 0.45
CA LEU A 674 -27.24 -9.74 1.38
C LEU A 674 -28.73 -9.98 1.09
N LYS A 675 -29.10 -10.16 -0.20
CA LYS A 675 -30.49 -10.48 -0.60
C LYS A 675 -30.94 -11.86 -0.13
N HIS A 676 -30.05 -12.86 -0.07
CA HIS A 676 -30.38 -14.26 0.20
C HIS A 676 -29.96 -14.75 1.59
N ARG A 677 -29.04 -14.04 2.26
CA ARG A 677 -28.34 -14.43 3.48
C ARG A 677 -29.26 -14.96 4.57
N ASP A 678 -30.29 -14.22 4.93
CA ASP A 678 -31.12 -14.58 6.09
C ASP A 678 -31.91 -15.87 5.84
N ALA A 679 -32.35 -16.09 4.60
CA ALA A 679 -33.00 -17.34 4.19
C ALA A 679 -32.00 -18.51 4.19
N ILE A 680 -30.80 -18.30 3.64
CA ILE A 680 -29.74 -19.33 3.61
C ILE A 680 -29.31 -19.72 5.02
N ARG A 681 -29.04 -18.75 5.90
CA ARG A 681 -28.67 -18.99 7.30
C ARG A 681 -29.76 -19.75 8.05
N LYS A 682 -31.03 -19.40 7.84
CA LYS A 682 -32.16 -20.10 8.45
C LYS A 682 -32.26 -21.55 7.95
N ALA A 683 -32.17 -21.77 6.64
CA ALA A 683 -32.23 -23.11 6.06
C ALA A 683 -31.02 -23.97 6.48
N HIS A 684 -29.83 -23.38 6.56
CA HIS A 684 -28.62 -24.04 7.04
C HIS A 684 -28.73 -24.43 8.52
N ALA A 685 -29.21 -23.54 9.38
CA ALA A 685 -29.45 -23.85 10.79
C ALA A 685 -30.44 -25.02 10.94
N ARG A 686 -31.49 -25.08 10.10
CA ARG A 686 -32.42 -26.22 10.07
C ARG A 686 -31.75 -27.50 9.61
N LEU A 687 -30.90 -27.45 8.57
CA LEU A 687 -30.12 -28.59 8.09
C LEU A 687 -29.20 -29.14 9.19
N GLN A 688 -28.51 -28.27 9.93
CA GLN A 688 -27.63 -28.67 11.03
C GLN A 688 -28.39 -29.23 12.24
N ALA A 689 -29.63 -28.78 12.46
CA ALA A 689 -30.48 -29.23 13.56
C ALA A 689 -31.26 -30.53 13.26
N ALA A 690 -31.33 -30.95 12.00
CA ALA A 690 -32.11 -32.11 11.60
C ALA A 690 -31.44 -33.42 12.08
N ALA A 691 -32.14 -34.19 12.91
CA ALA A 691 -31.74 -35.54 13.29
C ALA A 691 -32.12 -36.53 12.16
N GLY A 692 -31.29 -37.55 11.95
CA GLY A 692 -31.34 -38.44 10.78
C GLY A 692 -32.70 -39.07 10.45
N GLY A 693 -32.85 -39.53 9.21
CA GLY A 693 -34.12 -40.05 8.67
C GLY A 693 -34.84 -39.03 7.80
N THR A 694 -36.18 -39.02 7.84
CA THR A 694 -37.03 -38.15 6.98
C THR A 694 -36.83 -36.66 7.24
N GLY A 695 -36.60 -36.26 8.51
CA GLY A 695 -36.35 -34.86 8.87
C GLY A 695 -35.08 -34.28 8.26
N GLN A 696 -34.05 -35.10 8.05
CA GLN A 696 -32.81 -34.69 7.38
C GLN A 696 -33.04 -34.49 5.88
N ALA A 697 -33.75 -35.40 5.21
CA ALA A 697 -34.05 -35.28 3.78
C ALA A 697 -34.94 -34.06 3.48
N GLU A 698 -35.91 -33.75 4.34
CA GLU A 698 -36.74 -32.55 4.21
C GLU A 698 -35.92 -31.27 4.40
N ALA A 699 -35.03 -31.23 5.41
CA ALA A 699 -34.16 -30.08 5.65
C ALA A 699 -33.15 -29.87 4.52
N GLU A 700 -32.61 -30.95 3.96
CA GLU A 700 -31.72 -30.90 2.80
C GLU A 700 -32.45 -30.39 1.56
N ASN A 701 -33.65 -30.89 1.27
CA ASN A 701 -34.47 -30.40 0.16
C ASN A 701 -34.85 -28.91 0.32
N GLU A 702 -35.23 -28.48 1.52
CA GLU A 702 -35.49 -27.06 1.79
C GLU A 702 -34.22 -26.21 1.61
N TYR A 703 -33.08 -26.69 2.09
CA TYR A 703 -31.81 -26.02 1.92
C TYR A 703 -31.43 -25.87 0.45
N GLN A 704 -31.47 -26.95 -0.33
CA GLN A 704 -31.21 -26.94 -1.78
C GLN A 704 -32.13 -25.96 -2.53
N LYS A 705 -33.44 -25.99 -2.22
CA LYS A 705 -34.42 -25.06 -2.79
C LYS A 705 -34.13 -23.60 -2.43
N THR A 706 -33.62 -23.36 -1.23
CA THR A 706 -33.29 -22.02 -0.73
C THR A 706 -32.02 -21.46 -1.37
N ILE A 707 -30.97 -22.28 -1.56
CA ILE A 707 -29.71 -21.83 -2.14
C ILE A 707 -29.75 -21.76 -3.67
N ALA A 708 -30.64 -22.47 -4.36
CA ALA A 708 -30.67 -22.51 -5.81
C ALA A 708 -30.80 -21.12 -6.49
N PRO A 709 -31.70 -20.21 -6.05
CA PRO A 709 -31.77 -18.85 -6.62
C PRO A 709 -30.52 -18.02 -6.34
N TYR A 710 -29.90 -18.19 -5.17
CA TYR A 710 -28.66 -17.51 -4.81
C TYR A 710 -27.51 -17.95 -5.72
N ARG A 711 -27.36 -19.27 -5.90
CA ARG A 711 -26.36 -19.86 -6.79
C ARG A 711 -26.55 -19.38 -8.22
N GLN A 712 -27.77 -19.46 -8.75
CA GLN A 712 -28.04 -19.03 -10.12
C GLN A 712 -27.66 -17.56 -10.35
N ALA A 713 -28.02 -16.67 -9.42
CA ALA A 713 -27.65 -15.26 -9.50
C ALA A 713 -26.12 -15.07 -9.42
N LEU A 714 -25.45 -15.83 -8.56
CA LEU A 714 -24.00 -15.76 -8.38
C LEU A 714 -23.25 -16.28 -9.62
N ASP A 715 -23.67 -17.41 -10.20
CA ASP A 715 -23.09 -18.01 -11.41
C ASP A 715 -23.17 -17.04 -12.60
N VAL A 716 -24.35 -16.41 -12.82
CA VAL A 716 -24.54 -15.41 -13.89
C VAL A 716 -23.62 -14.20 -13.71
N ALA A 717 -23.50 -13.70 -12.47
CA ALA A 717 -22.64 -12.56 -12.19
C ALA A 717 -21.14 -12.92 -12.31
N PHE A 718 -20.75 -14.12 -11.86
CA PHE A 718 -19.38 -14.60 -11.91
C PHE A 718 -18.89 -14.93 -13.33
N GLN A 719 -19.79 -15.19 -14.28
CA GLN A 719 -19.41 -15.39 -15.68
C GLN A 719 -18.63 -14.19 -16.25
N LYS A 720 -18.91 -12.96 -15.79
CA LYS A 720 -18.12 -11.77 -16.18
C LYS A 720 -16.67 -11.87 -15.71
N VAL A 721 -16.46 -12.44 -14.53
CA VAL A 721 -15.14 -12.65 -13.93
C VAL A 721 -14.35 -13.69 -14.71
N GLU A 722 -14.98 -14.80 -15.09
CA GLU A 722 -14.37 -15.84 -15.94
C GLU A 722 -14.05 -15.31 -17.35
N ASN A 723 -14.96 -14.53 -17.96
CA ASN A 723 -14.71 -13.93 -19.27
C ASN A 723 -13.49 -12.99 -19.26
N GLY A 724 -13.22 -12.32 -18.14
CA GLY A 724 -12.04 -11.48 -17.95
C GLY A 724 -10.71 -12.25 -17.97
N ARG A 725 -10.72 -13.59 -17.83
CA ARG A 725 -9.51 -14.41 -17.80
C ARG A 725 -8.96 -14.80 -19.17
N GLY A 726 -9.71 -14.57 -20.25
CA GLY A 726 -9.34 -15.05 -21.58
C GLY A 726 -7.90 -14.70 -21.99
N LYS A 727 -7.45 -13.47 -21.70
CA LYS A 727 -6.07 -13.03 -21.99
C LYS A 727 -5.02 -13.78 -21.17
N LEU A 728 -5.31 -14.12 -19.91
CA LEU A 728 -4.41 -14.91 -19.05
C LEU A 728 -4.20 -16.31 -19.62
N ILE A 729 -5.31 -16.96 -20.02
CA ILE A 729 -5.29 -18.32 -20.56
C ILE A 729 -4.46 -18.36 -21.85
N VAL A 730 -4.61 -17.37 -22.72
CA VAL A 730 -3.80 -17.29 -23.95
C VAL A 730 -2.31 -17.23 -23.63
N LEU A 731 -1.89 -16.38 -22.70
CA LEU A 731 -0.47 -16.26 -22.31
C LEU A 731 0.05 -17.52 -21.59
N GLN A 732 -0.78 -18.16 -20.75
CA GLN A 732 -0.45 -19.43 -20.10
C GLN A 732 -0.15 -20.54 -21.13
N VAL A 733 -1.00 -20.65 -22.15
CA VAL A 733 -0.81 -21.59 -23.26
C VAL A 733 0.42 -21.21 -24.08
N GLU A 734 0.60 -19.93 -24.42
CA GLU A 734 1.79 -19.44 -25.14
C GLU A 734 3.08 -19.85 -24.45
N ILE A 735 3.21 -19.59 -23.14
CA ILE A 735 4.41 -19.93 -22.35
C ILE A 735 4.66 -21.44 -22.35
N SER A 736 3.62 -22.23 -22.10
CA SER A 736 3.77 -23.70 -21.98
C SER A 736 4.12 -24.34 -23.32
N THR A 737 3.42 -23.93 -24.39
CA THR A 737 3.72 -24.36 -25.77
C THR A 737 5.14 -23.97 -26.17
N TYR A 738 5.56 -22.74 -25.88
CA TYR A 738 6.91 -22.28 -26.22
C TYR A 738 8.00 -23.10 -25.52
N LEU A 739 7.82 -23.44 -24.23
CA LEU A 739 8.77 -24.32 -23.53
C LEU A 739 8.82 -25.74 -24.10
N ALA A 740 7.69 -26.27 -24.56
CA ALA A 740 7.63 -27.58 -25.20
C ALA A 740 8.32 -27.57 -26.58
N GLU A 741 8.16 -26.51 -27.35
CA GLU A 741 8.74 -26.35 -28.69
C GLU A 741 10.22 -25.95 -28.67
N HIS A 742 10.67 -25.28 -27.61
CA HIS A 742 12.03 -24.73 -27.48
C HIS A 742 12.76 -25.20 -26.21
N PRO A 743 13.05 -26.51 -26.04
CA PRO A 743 13.74 -27.03 -24.86
C PRO A 743 15.15 -26.43 -24.65
N GLU A 744 15.80 -25.91 -25.70
CA GLU A 744 17.09 -25.19 -25.66
C GLU A 744 17.05 -23.85 -24.89
N VAL A 745 15.85 -23.32 -24.63
CA VAL A 745 15.64 -22.14 -23.80
C VAL A 745 15.93 -22.43 -22.33
N LEU A 746 15.90 -23.69 -21.91
CA LEU A 746 16.15 -24.10 -20.54
C LEU A 746 17.66 -24.22 -20.26
N ALA A 747 18.06 -23.81 -19.06
CA ALA A 747 19.43 -24.03 -18.60
C ALA A 747 19.68 -25.52 -18.35
N LYS A 748 20.91 -25.98 -18.55
CA LYS A 748 21.32 -27.35 -18.22
C LYS A 748 21.02 -27.69 -16.77
N GLY A 749 20.19 -28.70 -16.54
CA GLY A 749 19.80 -29.19 -15.22
C GLY A 749 18.63 -28.45 -14.57
N ALA A 750 18.06 -27.44 -15.24
CA ALA A 750 16.71 -26.99 -14.91
C ALA A 750 15.71 -28.10 -15.24
N ARG A 751 14.66 -28.20 -14.43
CA ARG A 751 13.57 -29.15 -14.61
C ARG A 751 12.29 -28.38 -14.87
N VAL A 752 11.28 -28.97 -15.50
CA VAL A 752 10.00 -28.32 -15.75
C VAL A 752 8.92 -28.98 -14.90
N SER A 753 8.09 -28.16 -14.27
CA SER A 753 6.85 -28.56 -13.62
C SER A 753 5.72 -28.45 -14.64
N PRO A 754 5.22 -29.55 -15.19
CA PRO A 754 4.10 -29.48 -16.10
C PRO A 754 2.81 -29.18 -15.35
N TYR A 755 2.05 -28.17 -15.78
CA TYR A 755 0.88 -27.72 -15.01
C TYR A 755 -0.24 -28.75 -14.92
N GLN A 756 -0.33 -29.66 -15.90
CA GLN A 756 -1.38 -30.67 -15.98
C GLN A 756 -1.19 -31.84 -15.00
N ARG A 757 0.04 -32.05 -14.50
CA ARG A 757 0.31 -33.21 -13.63
C ARG A 757 -0.27 -33.04 -12.23
N LEU A 758 -0.01 -31.89 -11.62
CA LEU A 758 -0.46 -31.54 -10.27
C LEU A 758 -1.40 -30.34 -10.35
N ASP A 759 -2.71 -30.62 -10.42
CA ASP A 759 -3.72 -29.57 -10.33
C ASP A 759 -4.01 -29.25 -8.86
N LEU A 760 -3.24 -28.32 -8.30
CA LEU A 760 -3.55 -27.74 -7.00
C LEU A 760 -4.58 -26.62 -7.06
N GLY A 761 -5.14 -26.35 -8.25
CA GLY A 761 -6.09 -25.30 -8.50
C GLY A 761 -5.49 -23.90 -8.32
N GLY A 762 -5.73 -23.00 -9.26
CA GLY A 762 -5.50 -21.59 -9.01
C GLY A 762 -6.35 -21.12 -7.81
N TRP A 763 -5.69 -20.90 -6.68
CA TRP A 763 -6.21 -20.45 -5.37
C TRP A 763 -7.41 -19.49 -5.41
N VAL A 764 -7.49 -18.57 -6.37
CA VAL A 764 -8.59 -17.58 -6.44
C VAL A 764 -9.90 -18.12 -7.05
N THR A 765 -9.87 -18.76 -8.22
CA THR A 765 -11.09 -19.32 -8.82
C THR A 765 -11.47 -20.64 -8.17
N ALA A 766 -10.47 -21.42 -7.73
CA ALA A 766 -10.69 -22.56 -6.86
C ALA A 766 -11.44 -22.16 -5.59
N TRP A 767 -11.22 -20.95 -5.07
CA TRP A 767 -11.98 -20.43 -3.92
C TRP A 767 -13.46 -20.24 -4.20
N PHE A 768 -13.82 -19.70 -5.37
CA PHE A 768 -15.23 -19.53 -5.76
C PHE A 768 -15.92 -20.89 -5.89
N TRP A 769 -15.31 -21.82 -6.61
CA TRP A 769 -15.86 -23.16 -6.81
C TRP A 769 -15.88 -23.98 -5.53
N ARG A 770 -14.87 -23.83 -4.68
CA ARG A 770 -14.83 -24.42 -3.34
C ARG A 770 -15.96 -23.86 -2.47
N TYR A 771 -16.14 -22.53 -2.43
CA TYR A 771 -17.24 -21.91 -1.71
C TYR A 771 -18.59 -22.43 -2.21
N LEU A 772 -18.80 -22.52 -3.52
CA LEU A 772 -20.03 -23.10 -4.08
C LEU A 772 -20.21 -24.58 -3.69
N SER A 773 -19.15 -25.38 -3.70
CA SER A 773 -19.19 -26.79 -3.30
C SER A 773 -19.52 -26.95 -1.82
N GLU A 774 -18.85 -26.17 -0.95
CA GLU A 774 -19.10 -26.17 0.49
C GLU A 774 -20.52 -25.65 0.80
N LEU A 775 -21.01 -24.66 0.05
CA LEU A 775 -22.37 -24.17 0.13
C LEU A 775 -23.39 -25.24 -0.29
N LEU A 776 -23.16 -25.94 -1.40
CA LEU A 776 -24.05 -27.00 -1.87
C LEU A 776 -24.19 -28.13 -0.84
N ASN A 777 -23.09 -28.48 -0.17
CA ASN A 777 -23.07 -29.56 0.81
C ASN A 777 -23.42 -29.10 2.24
N GLY A 778 -23.75 -27.81 2.43
CA GLY A 778 -24.04 -27.25 3.74
C GLY A 778 -22.84 -27.23 4.70
N ALA A 779 -21.62 -27.38 4.19
CA ALA A 779 -20.38 -27.38 4.97
C ALA A 779 -19.96 -25.96 5.38
N ALA A 780 -20.15 -24.97 4.51
CA ALA A 780 -19.94 -23.56 4.80
C ALA A 780 -20.95 -22.71 4.05
N VAL A 781 -21.50 -21.69 4.71
CA VAL A 781 -22.49 -20.78 4.10
C VAL A 781 -22.00 -19.36 3.89
N GLU A 782 -20.89 -18.98 4.54
CA GLU A 782 -20.41 -17.60 4.49
C GLU A 782 -19.44 -17.39 3.30
N PRO A 783 -19.58 -16.31 2.53
CA PRO A 783 -18.71 -15.97 1.40
C PRO A 783 -17.36 -15.37 1.87
N PRO A 784 -16.39 -15.03 0.97
CA PRO A 784 -15.02 -14.64 1.36
C PRO A 784 -14.91 -13.35 2.16
N PHE A 785 -15.98 -12.56 2.19
CA PHE A 785 -16.04 -11.23 2.74
C PHE A 785 -16.92 -11.19 4.02
N ALA A 786 -17.01 -12.28 4.77
CA ALA A 786 -17.56 -12.29 6.13
C ALA A 786 -16.46 -11.99 7.18
N PRO A 787 -16.73 -11.28 8.30
CA PRO A 787 -18.02 -10.72 8.77
C PRO A 787 -18.48 -9.47 8.02
N GLU A 788 -19.66 -8.93 8.36
CA GLU A 788 -20.49 -7.96 7.61
C GLU A 788 -19.79 -6.70 7.04
N ASP A 789 -18.60 -6.37 7.54
CA ASP A 789 -17.77 -5.22 7.14
C ASP A 789 -16.44 -5.61 6.45
N SER A 790 -16.21 -6.88 6.16
CA SER A 790 -15.00 -7.29 5.46
C SER A 790 -15.19 -7.15 3.95
N PHE A 791 -14.15 -6.65 3.29
CA PHE A 791 -14.07 -6.56 1.84
C PHE A 791 -12.96 -7.49 1.39
N LEU A 792 -13.12 -8.11 0.24
CA LEU A 792 -11.99 -8.72 -0.43
C LEU A 792 -11.04 -7.59 -0.85
N TRP A 793 -9.76 -7.76 -0.58
CA TRP A 793 -8.79 -6.70 -0.83
C TRP A 793 -7.98 -6.96 -2.10
N PRO A 794 -7.63 -5.90 -2.84
CA PRO A 794 -6.68 -6.00 -3.95
C PRO A 794 -5.34 -6.63 -3.51
N ILE A 795 -4.69 -7.35 -4.42
CA ILE A 795 -3.31 -7.79 -4.25
C ILE A 795 -2.32 -6.68 -4.63
N ASP A 796 -1.21 -6.59 -3.89
CA ASP A 796 -0.25 -5.47 -3.87
C ASP A 796 0.78 -5.46 -4.99
#